data_AF-A0A835YHM9-F1
#
_entry.id   AF-A0A835YHM9-F1
#
_cell.length_a   1.000
_cell.length_b   1.000
_cell.length_c   1.000
_cell.angle_alpha   90.00
_cell.angle_beta   90.00
_cell.angle_gamma   90.00
#
_symmetry.space_group_name_H-M   'P 1'
#
loop_
_entity.id
_entity.type
_entity.pdbx_description
1 polymer ?
#
loop_
_entity_poly.entity_id
_entity_poly.type
_entity_poly.pdbx_seq_one_letter_code
_entity_poly.pdbx_strand_id
1 'polypeptide(L)'
;MAAPAAVVAPVADVPQSEPISDSQVRNNAGGFVYQIDDLARLRRFVILGSDANNYYVDREELTLDYCEAVLRLLAQGQGERVVQEVRDISTQGRAPRQGPGILVLALCARLGDAATRSAALASLAAVCRTGSTLFEMVQRCKELGPVAQAACKPSAEGCELTLDVAAAIAWSKVAAGQATEANADMRAGIGGRGGRGGRSGRGGRGGGRSSSSLPLVSGAKASWGRGMRSAVANWYLAKAPAALAYQVTKYSQRNGWSHGDLLRLAHPDPEQHAAKKRRLAEAKTAEATVAETKPAAESEDWVLVDEDGGAAGSELAALAAASAAAAGPGAATSAAEAEAQRVADTRAIFAYVTHSTLPGQPPAPRKGKGKGTADPAVPAASDSPAPTAATDPAPSDAPAAAAATTPALAPLSPVMQYLVDAQRLRKEIRAPPPLVKRAEQPEPAKQPKPAKQPSAAKQKKAAKQDKAAKRRRGQEPGADSAAEVKQEDSKQAAHAAAHAAALSSALELIRRHRFGHEHVGDTTLLRCPEVWSAFLENGMPLTALVRNLGRLTQLGLMRDRKHRARVTQRLGDAKAVAAARLHPMSLLDAMCTYRAGRGAKGVARWEPEPAVVAALEAGFYLAFKNCTPTGKRYLLGLDVSGSMGWCKCVGMTSVTPRQASAAVAMSLVRAEPWVKTLAFSHRLVPMELSASDRLEEVIDRASAIPMGGTDCALPMLHALEKRLPVDVFVVLTDNETWYGSTHPSEALRRYRAEMGMPDAKLVVLAFSSTGFSIADPTDPGMLDVAGLDSAVPKLVADFVSGRL
;
A
#
# COMPACT_ATOMS: atom_id res chain seq x y z
N MET A 1 -20.41 44.02 47.05
CA MET A 1 -18.95 43.87 47.01
C MET A 1 -18.63 42.52 46.39
N ALA A 2 -18.19 42.51 45.13
CA ALA A 2 -17.74 41.28 44.47
C ALA A 2 -16.35 40.93 45.01
N ALA A 3 -16.13 39.65 45.34
CA ALA A 3 -14.84 39.17 45.80
C ALA A 3 -13.77 39.42 44.71
N PRO A 4 -12.56 39.90 45.08
CA PRO A 4 -11.51 40.12 44.11
C PRO A 4 -11.07 38.79 43.52
N ALA A 5 -10.97 38.74 42.18
CA ALA A 5 -10.36 37.63 41.47
C ALA A 5 -8.95 37.40 42.02
N ALA A 6 -8.66 36.16 42.44
CA ALA A 6 -7.35 35.78 42.94
C ALA A 6 -6.31 36.04 41.84
N VAL A 7 -5.44 37.01 42.09
CA VAL A 7 -4.24 37.24 41.28
C VAL A 7 -3.36 36.01 41.47
N VAL A 8 -3.35 35.14 40.47
CA VAL A 8 -2.42 34.00 40.41
C VAL A 8 -1.01 34.59 40.43
N ALA A 9 -0.22 34.23 41.45
CA ALA A 9 1.17 34.65 41.56
C ALA A 9 1.94 34.27 40.28
N PRO A 10 2.91 35.08 39.83
CA PRO A 10 3.70 34.75 38.65
C PRO A 10 4.51 33.49 38.94
N VAL A 11 4.06 32.35 38.40
CA VAL A 11 4.82 31.11 38.40
C VAL A 11 6.08 31.39 37.57
N ALA A 12 7.25 31.27 38.20
CA ALA A 12 8.53 31.47 37.54
C ALA A 12 8.58 30.65 36.24
N ASP A 13 9.16 31.23 35.18
CA ASP A 13 9.33 30.55 33.91
C ASP A 13 10.26 29.35 34.08
N VAL A 14 9.66 28.16 34.08
CA VAL A 14 10.39 26.90 34.02
C VAL A 14 10.73 26.64 32.55
N PRO A 15 12.04 26.60 32.19
CA PRO A 15 12.46 26.35 30.83
C PRO A 15 12.03 24.95 30.38
N GLN A 16 11.88 24.74 29.07
CA GLN A 16 11.51 23.44 28.52
C GLN A 16 12.57 22.35 28.81
N SER A 17 13.80 22.74 29.17
CA SER A 17 14.85 21.84 29.63
C SER A 17 14.65 21.30 31.05
N GLU A 18 13.63 21.78 31.78
CA GLU A 18 13.30 21.37 33.15
C GLU A 18 11.82 20.95 33.23
N PRO A 19 11.47 19.96 34.06
CA PRO A 19 10.08 19.51 34.21
C PRO A 19 9.27 20.51 35.04
N ILE A 20 8.03 20.79 34.62
CA ILE A 20 7.04 21.53 35.41
C ILE A 20 6.26 20.64 36.38
N SER A 21 6.24 19.32 36.15
CA SER A 21 5.55 18.34 36.99
C SER A 21 6.19 16.96 36.87
N ASP A 22 5.96 16.12 37.88
CA ASP A 22 6.43 14.72 37.89
C ASP A 22 5.80 13.85 36.78
N SER A 23 4.70 14.32 36.19
CA SER A 23 4.03 13.67 35.06
C SER A 23 4.73 13.90 33.71
N GLN A 24 5.71 14.80 33.64
CA GLN A 24 6.47 15.05 32.43
C GLN A 24 7.65 14.08 32.27
N VAL A 25 7.89 13.71 31.02
CA VAL A 25 9.00 12.87 30.60
C VAL A 25 9.90 13.64 29.64
N ARG A 26 11.18 13.29 29.61
CA ARG A 26 12.14 13.89 28.69
C ARG A 26 11.94 13.31 27.28
N ASN A 27 11.80 14.19 26.28
CA ASN A 27 11.76 13.81 24.86
C ASN A 27 13.16 13.56 24.28
N ASN A 28 13.22 13.21 23.00
CA ASN A 28 14.49 12.87 22.34
C ASN A 28 15.37 14.11 22.09
N ALA A 29 14.77 15.28 21.86
CA ALA A 29 15.47 16.56 21.77
C ALA A 29 16.04 17.06 23.12
N GLY A 30 15.64 16.44 24.24
CA GLY A 30 16.13 16.75 25.58
C GLY A 30 15.26 17.71 26.40
N GLY A 31 14.11 18.16 25.89
CA GLY A 31 13.09 18.93 26.62
C GLY A 31 12.06 18.05 27.32
N PHE A 32 11.27 18.61 28.22
CA PHE A 32 10.24 17.90 28.99
C PHE A 32 8.85 18.10 28.38
N VAL A 33 8.13 16.99 28.20
CA VAL A 33 6.82 16.91 27.55
C VAL A 33 5.99 15.81 28.22
N TYR A 34 4.77 15.57 27.76
CA TYR A 34 3.90 14.53 28.32
C TYR A 34 3.97 13.23 27.54
N GLN A 35 3.85 12.10 28.25
CA GLN A 35 3.70 10.80 27.61
C GLN A 35 2.23 10.59 27.22
N ILE A 36 2.00 10.19 25.98
CA ILE A 36 0.64 9.82 25.53
C ILE A 36 0.27 8.43 26.05
N ASP A 37 -1.02 8.21 26.26
CA ASP A 37 -1.53 6.88 26.60
C ASP A 37 -1.33 5.87 25.46
N ASP A 38 -1.38 4.58 25.79
CA ASP A 38 -1.09 3.51 24.82
C ASP A 38 -2.12 3.44 23.67
N LEU A 39 -3.35 3.91 23.86
CA LEU A 39 -4.37 3.94 22.82
C LEU A 39 -4.15 5.13 21.86
N ALA A 40 -3.82 6.31 22.39
CA ALA A 40 -3.37 7.45 21.57
C ALA A 40 -2.11 7.07 20.78
N ARG A 41 -1.18 6.34 21.42
CA ARG A 41 0.02 5.80 20.78
C ARG A 41 -0.32 4.83 19.65
N LEU A 42 -1.28 3.92 19.87
CA LEU A 42 -1.80 3.03 18.84
C LEU A 42 -2.38 3.82 17.65
N ARG A 43 -3.23 4.83 17.91
CA ARG A 43 -3.82 5.66 16.84
C ARG A 43 -2.75 6.33 16.00
N ARG A 44 -1.74 6.94 16.64
CA ARG A 44 -0.58 7.51 15.96
C ARG A 44 0.16 6.45 15.15
N PHE A 45 0.38 5.25 15.68
CA PHE A 45 1.05 4.19 14.93
C PHE A 45 0.27 3.76 13.69
N VAL A 46 -1.04 3.54 13.80
CA VAL A 46 -1.84 3.06 12.68
C VAL A 46 -1.89 4.11 11.55
N ILE A 47 -1.88 5.39 11.89
CA ILE A 47 -1.97 6.51 10.93
C ILE A 47 -0.60 6.94 10.41
N LEU A 48 0.34 7.20 11.32
CA LEU A 48 1.68 7.72 11.00
C LEU A 48 2.68 6.61 10.70
N GLY A 49 2.46 5.36 11.13
CA GLY A 49 3.35 4.22 10.91
C GLY A 49 4.79 4.40 11.40
N SER A 50 5.67 3.49 10.96
CA SER A 50 7.11 3.47 11.32
C SER A 50 8.02 3.11 10.13
N ASP A 51 7.55 3.30 8.89
CA ASP A 51 8.25 2.84 7.68
C ASP A 51 9.58 3.61 7.37
N ALA A 52 9.84 4.71 8.08
CA ALA A 52 11.02 5.55 7.94
C ALA A 52 11.59 5.93 9.31
N ASN A 53 12.89 6.16 9.37
CA ASN A 53 13.51 6.76 10.56
C ASN A 53 12.89 8.13 10.79
N ASN A 54 12.58 8.45 12.05
CA ASN A 54 12.34 9.83 12.41
C ASN A 54 13.70 10.52 12.62
N TYR A 55 13.71 11.83 12.91
CA TYR A 55 14.96 12.57 13.06
C TYR A 55 15.83 12.10 14.25
N TYR A 56 15.19 11.53 15.29
CA TYR A 56 15.78 11.25 16.59
C TYR A 56 15.90 9.75 16.94
N VAL A 57 15.09 8.90 16.30
CA VAL A 57 14.82 7.50 16.64
C VAL A 57 14.75 6.68 15.35
N ASP A 58 15.43 5.54 15.38
CA ASP A 58 15.45 4.61 14.25
C ASP A 58 14.11 3.90 14.07
N ARG A 59 13.81 3.54 12.82
CA ARG A 59 12.53 2.88 12.45
C ARG A 59 12.25 1.58 13.22
N GLU A 60 13.31 0.84 13.57
CA GLU A 60 13.22 -0.47 14.22
C GLU A 60 12.84 -0.29 15.69
N GLU A 61 13.48 0.65 16.36
CA GLU A 61 13.15 1.07 17.71
C GLU A 61 11.71 1.60 17.81
N LEU A 62 11.29 2.48 16.90
CA LEU A 62 9.89 2.96 16.84
C LEU A 62 8.89 1.81 16.68
N THR A 63 9.19 0.83 15.82
CA THR A 63 8.30 -0.30 15.59
C THR A 63 8.19 -1.17 16.84
N LEU A 64 9.29 -1.41 17.56
CA LEU A 64 9.30 -2.16 18.81
C LEU A 64 8.46 -1.47 19.87
N ASP A 65 8.73 -0.20 20.11
CA ASP A 65 8.01 0.68 21.02
C ASP A 65 6.48 0.61 20.86
N TYR A 66 6.03 0.54 19.61
CA TYR A 66 4.62 0.39 19.28
C TYR A 66 4.08 -1.01 19.54
N CYS A 67 4.84 -2.05 19.18
CA CYS A 67 4.49 -3.41 19.55
C CYS A 67 4.38 -3.54 21.08
N GLU A 68 5.29 -2.95 21.86
CA GLU A 68 5.23 -2.95 23.32
C GLU A 68 3.95 -2.28 23.85
N ALA A 69 3.55 -1.15 23.28
CA ALA A 69 2.29 -0.47 23.66
C ALA A 69 1.05 -1.34 23.36
N VAL A 70 1.01 -2.00 22.19
CA VAL A 70 -0.08 -2.93 21.86
C VAL A 70 -0.10 -4.13 22.82
N LEU A 71 1.07 -4.69 23.16
CA LEU A 71 1.16 -5.80 24.10
C LEU A 71 0.67 -5.41 25.50
N ARG A 72 0.97 -4.19 25.96
CA ARG A 72 0.44 -3.65 27.22
C ARG A 72 -1.08 -3.53 27.20
N LEU A 73 -1.66 -3.02 26.11
CA LEU A 73 -3.12 -2.96 25.93
C LEU A 73 -3.79 -4.34 25.93
N LEU A 74 -3.15 -5.33 25.28
CA LEU A 74 -3.63 -6.72 25.29
C LEU A 74 -3.60 -7.32 26.69
N ALA A 75 -2.53 -7.08 27.45
CA ALA A 75 -2.39 -7.58 28.82
C ALA A 75 -3.40 -6.94 29.79
N GLN A 76 -3.84 -5.71 29.52
CA GLN A 76 -4.90 -5.02 30.27
C GLN A 76 -6.32 -5.47 29.89
N GLY A 77 -6.48 -6.46 29.00
CA GLY A 77 -7.80 -6.92 28.53
C GLY A 77 -8.49 -5.95 27.56
N GLN A 78 -7.78 -4.94 27.04
CA GLN A 78 -8.36 -3.95 26.11
C GLN A 78 -8.29 -4.39 24.63
N GLY A 79 -8.04 -5.67 24.34
CA GLY A 79 -7.75 -6.12 22.99
C GLY A 79 -8.92 -5.99 22.01
N GLU A 80 -10.18 -6.14 22.45
CA GLU A 80 -11.35 -5.88 21.59
C GLU A 80 -11.43 -4.42 21.18
N ARG A 81 -11.14 -3.49 22.09
CA ARG A 81 -11.08 -2.05 21.81
C ARG A 81 -9.98 -1.72 20.80
N VAL A 82 -8.81 -2.38 20.90
CA VAL A 82 -7.72 -2.24 19.93
C VAL A 82 -8.17 -2.70 18.53
N VAL A 83 -8.83 -3.85 18.44
CA VAL A 83 -9.32 -4.38 17.16
C VAL A 83 -10.38 -3.44 16.56
N GLN A 84 -11.30 -2.93 17.38
CA GLN A 84 -12.34 -2.01 16.93
C GLN A 84 -11.74 -0.69 16.40
N GLU A 85 -10.76 -0.11 17.10
CA GLU A 85 -10.07 1.10 16.66
C GLU A 85 -9.35 0.89 15.31
N VAL A 86 -8.63 -0.23 15.14
CA VAL A 86 -7.97 -0.58 13.88
C VAL A 86 -8.99 -0.76 12.76
N ARG A 87 -10.11 -1.44 13.04
CA ARG A 87 -11.20 -1.63 12.09
C ARG A 87 -11.76 -0.28 11.64
N ASP A 88 -12.05 0.63 12.57
CA ASP A 88 -12.63 1.94 12.27
C ASP A 88 -11.67 2.83 11.47
N ILE A 89 -10.39 2.86 11.82
CA ILE A 89 -9.38 3.58 11.04
C ILE A 89 -9.28 3.03 9.60
N SER A 90 -9.37 1.70 9.44
CA SER A 90 -9.27 1.05 8.13
C SER A 90 -10.54 1.24 7.27
N THR A 91 -11.73 1.04 7.84
CA THR A 91 -13.01 1.14 7.12
C THR A 91 -13.29 2.58 6.72
N GLN A 92 -12.97 3.55 7.58
CA GLN A 92 -13.15 4.96 7.30
C GLN A 92 -12.04 5.58 6.42
N GLY A 93 -10.98 4.83 6.09
CA GLY A 93 -9.88 5.34 5.26
C GLY A 93 -9.10 6.49 5.90
N ARG A 94 -8.93 6.46 7.22
CA ARG A 94 -8.23 7.51 8.00
C ARG A 94 -6.71 7.48 7.84
N ALA A 95 -6.13 6.31 7.62
CA ALA A 95 -4.69 6.13 7.47
C ALA A 95 -4.24 6.12 5.99
N PRO A 96 -3.09 6.72 5.65
CA PRO A 96 -2.54 6.71 4.30
C PRO A 96 -2.07 5.32 3.84
N ARG A 97 -1.70 4.44 4.78
CA ARG A 97 -1.23 3.07 4.53
C ARG A 97 -1.96 2.09 5.44
N GLN A 98 -2.11 0.85 4.96
CA GLN A 98 -2.80 -0.22 5.71
C GLN A 98 -1.84 -1.12 6.48
N GLY A 99 -0.55 -1.12 6.15
CA GLY A 99 0.45 -2.02 6.74
C GLY A 99 0.52 -1.97 8.27
N PRO A 100 0.60 -0.78 8.90
CA PRO A 100 0.60 -0.68 10.36
C PRO A 100 -0.65 -1.28 11.01
N GLY A 101 -1.84 -0.99 10.50
CA GLY A 101 -3.09 -1.58 11.01
C GLY A 101 -3.15 -3.10 10.83
N ILE A 102 -2.62 -3.63 9.72
CA ILE A 102 -2.53 -5.08 9.48
C ILE A 102 -1.57 -5.74 10.48
N LEU A 103 -0.45 -5.10 10.82
CA LEU A 103 0.47 -5.60 11.85
C LEU A 103 -0.20 -5.67 13.22
N VAL A 104 -0.92 -4.61 13.63
CA VAL A 104 -1.67 -4.61 14.90
C VAL A 104 -2.73 -5.71 14.90
N LEU A 105 -3.49 -5.86 13.82
CA LEU A 105 -4.48 -6.93 13.69
C LEU A 105 -3.84 -8.32 13.81
N ALA A 106 -2.64 -8.50 13.26
CA ALA A 106 -1.87 -9.74 13.37
C ALA A 106 -1.38 -10.00 14.80
N LEU A 107 -0.97 -8.97 15.55
CA LEU A 107 -0.64 -9.06 16.97
C LEU A 107 -1.86 -9.52 17.78
N CYS A 108 -3.01 -8.86 17.59
CA CYS A 108 -4.28 -9.25 18.23
C CYS A 108 -4.68 -10.70 17.90
N ALA A 109 -4.55 -11.12 16.64
CA ALA A 109 -4.90 -12.47 16.20
C ALA A 109 -3.97 -13.57 16.73
N ARG A 110 -2.74 -13.24 17.14
CA ARG A 110 -1.71 -14.22 17.56
C ARG A 110 -1.43 -14.21 19.05
N LEU A 111 -1.44 -13.05 19.68
CA LEU A 111 -1.03 -12.82 21.07
C LEU A 111 -2.18 -12.39 21.99
N GLY A 112 -3.34 -12.06 21.42
CA GLY A 112 -4.54 -11.72 22.21
C GLY A 112 -5.16 -12.93 22.91
N ASP A 113 -6.04 -12.64 23.86
CA ASP A 113 -6.91 -13.60 24.53
C ASP A 113 -7.96 -14.21 23.55
N ALA A 114 -8.85 -15.07 24.05
CA ALA A 114 -9.83 -15.73 23.20
C ALA A 114 -10.78 -14.74 22.50
N ALA A 115 -11.28 -13.73 23.23
CA ALA A 115 -12.18 -12.70 22.71
C ALA A 115 -11.49 -11.85 21.65
N THR A 116 -10.29 -11.32 21.94
CA THR A 116 -9.51 -10.49 21.00
C THR A 116 -9.14 -11.25 19.74
N ARG A 117 -8.70 -12.52 19.85
CA ARG A 117 -8.38 -13.35 18.66
C ARG A 117 -9.60 -13.56 17.79
N SER A 118 -10.76 -13.81 18.41
CA SER A 118 -12.04 -13.95 17.69
C SER A 118 -12.40 -12.65 16.96
N ALA A 119 -12.37 -11.51 17.66
CA ALA A 119 -12.66 -10.19 17.11
C ALA A 119 -11.71 -9.81 15.96
N ALA A 120 -10.41 -10.07 16.11
CA ALA A 120 -9.40 -9.78 15.09
C ALA A 120 -9.64 -10.59 13.81
N LEU A 121 -9.95 -11.88 13.95
CA LEU A 121 -10.24 -12.77 12.83
C LEU A 121 -11.59 -12.46 12.16
N ALA A 122 -12.59 -12.03 12.93
CA ALA A 122 -13.86 -11.55 12.40
C ALA A 122 -13.70 -10.26 11.58
N SER A 123 -12.80 -9.37 12.03
CA SER A 123 -12.50 -8.09 11.34
C SER A 123 -11.61 -8.24 10.10
N LEU A 124 -11.09 -9.44 9.83
CA LEU A 124 -10.15 -9.72 8.73
C LEU A 124 -10.67 -9.23 7.38
N ALA A 125 -11.93 -9.54 7.04
CA ALA A 125 -12.50 -9.19 5.74
C ALA A 125 -12.72 -7.68 5.56
N ALA A 126 -13.05 -6.97 6.64
CA ALA A 126 -13.26 -5.52 6.65
C ALA A 126 -11.94 -4.74 6.47
N VAL A 127 -10.87 -5.19 7.14
CA VAL A 127 -9.54 -4.57 7.07
C VAL A 127 -8.80 -5.01 5.79
N CYS A 128 -8.73 -6.31 5.52
CA CYS A 128 -7.98 -6.87 4.40
C CYS A 128 -8.85 -6.98 3.13
N ARG A 129 -9.25 -5.86 2.53
CA ARG A 129 -10.20 -5.83 1.40
C ARG A 129 -9.70 -6.46 0.10
N THR A 130 -8.38 -6.54 -0.09
CA THR A 130 -7.74 -7.04 -1.33
C THR A 130 -6.89 -8.28 -1.08
N GLY A 131 -6.61 -9.05 -2.14
CA GLY A 131 -5.66 -10.17 -2.05
C GLY A 131 -4.29 -9.75 -1.51
N SER A 132 -3.79 -8.57 -1.93
CA SER A 132 -2.55 -7.99 -1.42
C SER A 132 -2.51 -7.82 0.10
N THR A 133 -3.57 -7.23 0.68
CA THR A 133 -3.67 -6.98 2.12
C THR A 133 -3.86 -8.28 2.91
N LEU A 134 -4.57 -9.26 2.33
CA LEU A 134 -4.70 -10.59 2.92
C LEU A 134 -3.33 -11.29 3.01
N PHE A 135 -2.54 -11.26 1.93
CA PHE A 135 -1.19 -11.84 1.93
C PHE A 135 -0.28 -11.17 2.95
N GLU A 136 -0.38 -9.86 3.11
CA GLU A 136 0.34 -9.13 4.15
C GLU A 136 -0.05 -9.60 5.55
N MET A 137 -1.34 -9.70 5.85
CA MET A 137 -1.82 -10.22 7.13
C MET A 137 -1.31 -11.63 7.43
N VAL A 138 -1.42 -12.55 6.47
CA VAL A 138 -0.93 -13.93 6.64
C VAL A 138 0.59 -13.94 6.86
N GLN A 139 1.33 -13.09 6.15
CA GLN A 139 2.76 -12.95 6.33
C GLN A 139 3.11 -12.44 7.73
N ARG A 140 2.40 -11.42 8.24
CA ARG A 140 2.58 -10.92 9.63
C ARG A 140 2.26 -11.99 10.66
N CYS A 141 1.18 -12.75 10.50
CA CYS A 141 0.85 -13.86 11.40
C CYS A 141 1.92 -14.96 11.38
N LYS A 142 2.58 -15.19 10.24
CA LYS A 142 3.71 -16.13 10.13
C LYS A 142 4.93 -15.64 10.89
N GLU A 143 5.28 -14.35 10.74
CA GLU A 143 6.39 -13.69 11.43
C GLU A 143 6.20 -13.74 12.96
N LEU A 144 4.98 -13.53 13.44
CA LEU A 144 4.62 -13.58 14.86
C LEU A 144 4.44 -15.00 15.42
N GLY A 145 4.55 -16.03 14.59
CA GLY A 145 4.35 -17.43 14.96
C GLY A 145 5.24 -17.90 16.12
N PRO A 146 6.57 -17.74 16.01
CA PRO A 146 7.52 -18.10 17.08
C PRO A 146 7.30 -17.34 18.38
N VAL A 147 6.97 -16.04 18.29
CA VAL A 147 6.71 -15.18 19.46
C VAL A 147 5.53 -15.72 20.26
N ALA A 148 4.43 -16.05 19.57
CA ALA A 148 3.26 -16.61 20.22
C ALA A 148 3.52 -17.96 20.88
N GLN A 149 4.42 -18.79 20.32
CA GLN A 149 4.79 -20.08 20.91
C GLN A 149 5.66 -19.91 22.17
N ALA A 150 6.52 -18.89 22.20
CA ALA A 150 7.39 -18.62 23.35
C ALA A 150 6.70 -17.85 24.47
N ALA A 151 5.78 -16.93 24.13
CA ALA A 151 5.18 -15.99 25.08
C ALA A 151 3.82 -16.46 25.66
N CYS A 152 3.09 -17.35 24.99
CA CYS A 152 1.82 -17.87 25.52
C CYS A 152 2.09 -19.13 26.36
N LYS A 153 2.01 -19.00 27.70
CA LYS A 153 2.09 -20.13 28.64
C LYS A 153 0.68 -20.57 29.05
N PRO A 154 0.45 -21.88 29.29
CA PRO A 154 -0.79 -22.32 29.94
C PRO A 154 -0.86 -21.70 31.35
N SER A 155 -1.99 -21.07 31.69
CA SER A 155 -2.21 -20.53 33.03
C SER A 155 -2.18 -21.65 34.09
N ALA A 156 -1.83 -21.29 35.33
CA ALA A 156 -1.83 -22.20 36.47
C ALA A 156 -3.21 -22.83 36.75
N GLU A 157 -4.29 -22.23 36.26
CA GLU A 157 -5.69 -22.67 36.43
C GLU A 157 -6.25 -23.44 35.22
N GLY A 158 -5.41 -23.78 34.23
CA GLY A 158 -5.68 -24.88 33.30
C GLY A 158 -6.58 -24.59 32.08
N CYS A 159 -7.13 -23.39 31.90
CA CYS A 159 -8.04 -23.12 30.77
C CYS A 159 -7.67 -21.92 29.88
N GLU A 160 -6.89 -20.95 30.36
CA GLU A 160 -6.51 -19.77 29.57
C GLU A 160 -5.01 -19.69 29.29
N LEU A 161 -4.65 -19.15 28.12
CA LEU A 161 -3.28 -18.81 27.76
C LEU A 161 -3.01 -17.39 28.27
N THR A 162 -2.09 -17.23 29.22
CA THR A 162 -1.65 -15.90 29.66
C THR A 162 -0.49 -15.44 28.79
N LEU A 163 -0.55 -14.17 28.35
CA LEU A 163 0.53 -13.55 27.59
C LEU A 163 1.61 -13.10 28.58
N ASP A 164 2.79 -13.72 28.51
CA ASP A 164 3.98 -13.23 29.19
C ASP A 164 4.54 -12.03 28.40
N VAL A 165 4.12 -10.83 28.81
CA VAL A 165 4.54 -9.57 28.17
C VAL A 165 6.05 -9.41 28.22
N ALA A 166 6.70 -9.80 29.31
CA ALA A 166 8.16 -9.72 29.44
C ALA A 166 8.86 -10.65 28.44
N ALA A 167 8.34 -11.88 28.25
CA ALA A 167 8.87 -12.80 27.24
C ALA A 167 8.61 -12.32 25.80
N ALA A 168 7.43 -11.74 25.52
CA ALA A 168 7.12 -11.16 24.21
C ALA A 168 8.03 -9.95 23.89
N ILE A 169 8.26 -9.08 24.87
CA ILE A 169 9.16 -7.93 24.78
C ILE A 169 10.61 -8.37 24.63
N ALA A 170 11.07 -9.31 25.46
CA ALA A 170 12.44 -9.85 25.39
C ALA A 170 12.71 -10.49 24.03
N TRP A 171 11.76 -11.28 23.51
CA TRP A 171 11.88 -11.84 22.16
C TRP A 171 11.91 -10.75 21.09
N SER A 172 11.06 -9.72 21.20
CA SER A 172 11.04 -8.60 20.25
C SER A 172 12.38 -7.86 20.21
N LYS A 173 13.03 -7.68 21.37
CA LYS A 173 14.37 -7.09 21.50
C LYS A 173 15.47 -7.98 20.93
N VAL A 174 15.42 -9.30 21.19
CA VAL A 174 16.38 -10.28 20.63
C VAL A 174 16.24 -10.38 19.11
N ALA A 175 15.01 -10.40 18.58
CA ALA A 175 14.75 -10.43 17.15
C ALA A 175 15.26 -9.15 16.45
N ALA A 176 15.20 -8.00 17.11
CA ALA A 176 15.78 -6.76 16.62
C ALA A 176 17.32 -6.75 16.68
N GLY A 177 17.93 -7.26 17.76
CA GLY A 177 19.38 -7.36 17.92
C GLY A 177 20.05 -8.34 16.96
N GLN A 178 19.43 -9.49 16.67
CA GLN A 178 19.95 -10.44 15.69
C GLN A 178 19.88 -9.91 14.24
N ALA A 179 19.00 -8.95 13.98
CA ALA A 179 18.86 -8.30 12.67
C ALA A 179 19.95 -7.28 12.39
N THR A 180 20.34 -6.54 13.42
CA THR A 180 21.42 -5.55 13.34
C THR A 180 22.76 -6.24 13.17
N GLU A 181 23.01 -7.35 13.87
CA GLU A 181 24.18 -8.21 13.66
C GLU A 181 24.20 -8.88 12.28
N ALA A 182 23.08 -9.45 11.81
CA ALA A 182 23.01 -10.05 10.48
C ALA A 182 23.20 -9.03 9.34
N ASN A 183 22.75 -7.77 9.51
CA ASN A 183 23.04 -6.68 8.56
C ASN A 183 24.47 -6.14 8.68
N ALA A 184 25.07 -6.18 9.87
CA ALA A 184 26.47 -5.82 10.09
C ALA A 184 27.42 -6.87 9.47
N ASP A 185 27.12 -8.15 9.59
CA ASP A 185 27.85 -9.24 8.93
C ASP A 185 27.69 -9.20 7.40
N MET A 186 26.52 -8.81 6.90
CA MET A 186 26.31 -8.59 5.46
C MET A 186 27.07 -7.37 4.93
N ARG A 187 27.36 -6.36 5.77
CA ARG A 187 28.22 -5.21 5.44
C ARG A 187 29.72 -5.55 5.59
N ALA A 188 30.09 -6.35 6.58
CA ALA A 188 31.46 -6.83 6.79
C ALA A 188 31.89 -7.84 5.72
N GLY A 189 30.97 -8.65 5.19
CA GLY A 189 31.22 -9.59 4.10
C GLY A 189 31.50 -8.97 2.71
N ILE A 190 31.40 -7.64 2.57
CA ILE A 190 31.77 -6.91 1.34
C ILE A 190 33.23 -6.41 1.40
N GLY A 191 33.90 -6.55 2.54
CA GLY A 191 35.29 -6.14 2.74
C GLY A 191 36.23 -7.33 3.00
N GLY A 192 36.61 -8.06 1.95
CA GLY A 192 37.87 -8.82 1.98
C GLY A 192 37.82 -10.26 1.48
N ARG A 193 38.19 -10.47 0.22
CA ARG A 193 39.29 -11.36 -0.23
C ARG A 193 39.32 -11.39 -1.75
N GLY A 194 40.42 -10.90 -2.31
CA GLY A 194 40.71 -11.01 -3.74
C GLY A 194 41.12 -12.42 -4.14
N GLY A 195 40.84 -12.80 -5.39
CA GLY A 195 41.53 -13.90 -6.06
C GLY A 195 40.69 -14.78 -6.99
N ARG A 196 40.80 -14.50 -8.30
CA ARG A 196 40.68 -15.42 -9.47
C ARG A 196 39.30 -15.99 -9.89
N GLY A 197 38.80 -15.41 -10.98
CA GLY A 197 38.51 -16.11 -12.25
C GLY A 197 37.33 -17.10 -12.32
N GLY A 198 36.21 -16.68 -12.92
CA GLY A 198 35.14 -17.60 -13.36
C GLY A 198 33.93 -16.89 -13.99
N ARG A 199 33.57 -17.31 -15.21
CA ARG A 199 32.52 -16.80 -16.12
C ARG A 199 31.17 -16.44 -15.48
N SER A 200 30.62 -15.30 -15.93
CA SER A 200 29.27 -14.79 -15.66
C SER A 200 28.16 -15.57 -16.38
N GLY A 201 27.13 -15.99 -15.65
CA GLY A 201 25.88 -16.54 -16.18
C GLY A 201 24.65 -15.94 -15.48
N ARG A 202 23.85 -15.21 -16.28
CA ARG A 202 22.41 -14.87 -16.16
C ARG A 202 21.84 -14.30 -14.84
N GLY A 203 21.36 -13.06 -14.95
CA GLY A 203 20.69 -12.30 -13.91
C GLY A 203 19.31 -12.83 -13.49
N GLY A 204 19.08 -12.77 -12.18
CA GLY A 204 17.76 -12.80 -11.55
C GLY A 204 17.35 -11.38 -11.17
N ARG A 205 16.29 -10.87 -11.82
CA ARG A 205 15.59 -9.64 -11.43
C ARG A 205 14.66 -9.94 -10.26
N GLY A 206 14.91 -9.32 -9.11
CA GLY A 206 14.05 -9.39 -7.93
C GLY A 206 14.16 -8.11 -7.10
N GLY A 207 13.99 -6.94 -7.73
CA GLY A 207 14.03 -5.65 -7.04
C GLY A 207 12.66 -5.25 -6.52
N GLY A 208 12.27 -5.80 -5.37
CA GLY A 208 11.09 -5.38 -4.61
C GLY A 208 11.45 -5.25 -3.13
N ARG A 209 11.94 -4.08 -2.72
CA ARG A 209 11.99 -3.70 -1.30
C ARG A 209 10.55 -3.39 -0.89
N SER A 210 9.88 -4.32 -0.21
CA SER A 210 8.59 -4.07 0.43
C SER A 210 8.77 -3.57 1.87
N SER A 211 7.85 -2.70 2.25
CA SER A 211 7.60 -2.07 3.54
C SER A 211 7.80 -2.96 4.78
N SER A 212 8.40 -2.37 5.82
CA SER A 212 8.32 -2.71 7.25
C SER A 212 8.31 -4.19 7.64
N SER A 213 9.15 -5.05 7.06
CA SER A 213 9.34 -6.39 7.61
C SER A 213 10.02 -6.29 8.98
N LEU A 214 9.45 -6.91 10.01
CA LEU A 214 10.25 -7.33 11.16
C LEU A 214 11.40 -8.22 10.63
N PRO A 215 12.55 -8.25 11.31
CA PRO A 215 13.69 -9.05 10.87
C PRO A 215 13.29 -10.46 10.49
N LEU A 216 13.63 -10.86 9.26
CA LEU A 216 13.24 -12.13 8.66
C LEU A 216 13.82 -13.31 9.46
N VAL A 217 13.04 -13.89 10.36
CA VAL A 217 13.30 -15.26 10.85
C VAL A 217 12.85 -16.22 9.75
N SER A 218 13.76 -16.60 8.86
CA SER A 218 13.54 -17.65 7.89
C SER A 218 13.46 -19.01 8.59
N GLY A 219 12.28 -19.63 8.63
CA GLY A 219 12.14 -21.03 9.09
C GLY A 219 10.85 -21.37 9.84
N ALA A 220 10.11 -20.38 10.33
CA ALA A 220 8.87 -20.63 11.06
C ALA A 220 7.72 -21.05 10.12
N LYS A 221 7.10 -22.22 10.38
CA LYS A 221 5.82 -22.59 9.76
C LYS A 221 4.72 -21.79 10.47
N ALA A 222 3.91 -21.04 9.72
CA ALA A 222 2.71 -20.41 10.29
C ALA A 222 1.83 -21.50 10.91
N SER A 223 1.47 -21.40 12.19
CA SER A 223 0.53 -22.34 12.78
C SER A 223 -0.89 -22.00 12.32
N TRP A 224 -1.47 -22.86 11.48
CA TRP A 224 -2.84 -22.70 10.97
C TRP A 224 -3.84 -23.33 11.92
N GLY A 225 -4.29 -22.57 12.93
CA GLY A 225 -5.40 -22.99 13.81
C GLY A 225 -6.75 -22.98 13.09
N ARG A 226 -7.78 -23.57 13.73
CA ARG A 226 -9.16 -23.61 13.18
C ARG A 226 -9.69 -22.21 12.87
N GLY A 227 -9.49 -21.25 13.78
CA GLY A 227 -9.92 -19.85 13.58
C GLY A 227 -9.31 -19.19 12.34
N MET A 228 -7.99 -19.29 12.16
CA MET A 228 -7.29 -18.71 11.00
C MET A 228 -7.76 -19.34 9.67
N ARG A 229 -7.93 -20.67 9.63
CA ARG A 229 -8.46 -21.35 8.44
C ARG A 229 -9.86 -20.86 8.12
N SER A 230 -10.75 -20.80 9.11
CA SER A 230 -12.12 -20.32 8.94
C SER A 230 -12.17 -18.86 8.47
N ALA A 231 -11.38 -17.97 9.06
CA ALA A 231 -11.34 -16.55 8.69
C ALA A 231 -10.87 -16.35 7.26
N VAL A 232 -9.78 -17.01 6.85
CA VAL A 232 -9.26 -16.95 5.48
C VAL A 232 -10.24 -17.61 4.51
N ALA A 233 -10.86 -18.74 4.85
CA ALA A 233 -11.87 -19.38 4.02
C ALA A 233 -13.07 -18.45 3.79
N ASN A 234 -13.60 -17.85 4.87
CA ASN A 234 -14.70 -16.89 4.80
C ASN A 234 -14.35 -15.67 3.94
N TRP A 235 -13.09 -15.22 3.93
CA TRP A 235 -12.66 -14.12 3.06
C TRP A 235 -12.90 -14.40 1.58
N TYR A 236 -12.65 -15.64 1.14
CA TYR A 236 -12.90 -16.08 -0.24
C TYR A 236 -14.39 -16.28 -0.50
N LEU A 237 -15.05 -17.00 0.41
CA LEU A 237 -16.43 -17.46 0.25
C LEU A 237 -17.47 -16.33 0.36
N ALA A 238 -17.15 -15.27 1.09
CA ALA A 238 -18.03 -14.09 1.21
C ALA A 238 -18.08 -13.24 -0.06
N LYS A 239 -17.22 -13.48 -1.07
CA LYS A 239 -17.15 -12.68 -2.29
C LYS A 239 -17.99 -13.30 -3.40
N ALA A 240 -18.63 -12.45 -4.20
CA ALA A 240 -19.24 -12.89 -5.45
C ALA A 240 -18.18 -13.48 -6.40
N PRO A 241 -18.51 -14.52 -7.21
CA PRO A 241 -17.53 -15.17 -8.10
C PRO A 241 -16.80 -14.20 -9.04
N ALA A 242 -17.50 -13.23 -9.63
CA ALA A 242 -16.88 -12.21 -10.48
C ALA A 242 -15.86 -11.34 -9.72
N ALA A 243 -16.19 -10.91 -8.50
CA ALA A 243 -15.28 -10.13 -7.66
C ALA A 243 -14.07 -10.98 -7.23
N LEU A 244 -14.28 -12.26 -6.95
CA LEU A 244 -13.20 -13.18 -6.63
C LEU A 244 -12.27 -13.40 -7.85
N ALA A 245 -12.83 -13.62 -9.05
CA ALA A 245 -12.08 -13.74 -10.29
C ALA A 245 -11.20 -12.50 -10.55
N TYR A 246 -11.73 -11.30 -10.32
CA TYR A 246 -10.96 -10.05 -10.37
C TYR A 246 -9.81 -10.03 -9.36
N GLN A 247 -10.05 -10.41 -8.10
CA GLN A 247 -9.00 -10.42 -7.07
C GLN A 247 -7.85 -11.37 -7.43
N VAL A 248 -8.15 -12.60 -7.87
CA VAL A 248 -7.12 -13.60 -8.15
C VAL A 248 -6.32 -13.31 -9.42
N THR A 249 -6.93 -12.63 -10.39
CA THR A 249 -6.27 -12.23 -11.64
C THR A 249 -5.42 -10.97 -11.46
N LYS A 250 -5.94 -9.96 -10.75
CA LYS A 250 -5.24 -8.70 -10.48
C LYS A 250 -4.13 -8.87 -9.43
N TYR A 251 -4.40 -9.58 -8.33
CA TYR A 251 -3.48 -9.73 -7.20
C TYR A 251 -2.98 -11.17 -7.06
N SER A 252 -2.36 -11.72 -8.11
CA SER A 252 -2.04 -13.15 -8.12
C SER A 252 -1.09 -13.62 -7.00
N GLN A 253 -0.13 -12.78 -6.62
CA GLN A 253 0.83 -13.07 -5.54
C GLN A 253 1.41 -11.79 -4.95
N ARG A 254 1.75 -11.81 -3.66
CA ARG A 254 2.47 -10.74 -2.97
C ARG A 254 3.13 -11.27 -1.70
N ASN A 255 4.22 -10.66 -1.25
CA ASN A 255 4.92 -11.02 -0.01
C ASN A 255 5.26 -12.53 0.11
N GLY A 256 5.55 -13.18 -1.02
CA GLY A 256 5.84 -14.62 -1.06
C GLY A 256 4.63 -15.55 -0.97
N TRP A 257 3.41 -15.01 -0.94
CA TRP A 257 2.16 -15.77 -0.92
C TRP A 257 1.40 -15.65 -2.23
N SER A 258 0.76 -16.74 -2.64
CA SER A 258 -0.23 -16.75 -3.72
C SER A 258 -1.61 -17.17 -3.21
N HIS A 259 -2.66 -16.87 -3.97
CA HIS A 259 -4.00 -17.37 -3.65
C HIS A 259 -4.03 -18.91 -3.58
N GLY A 260 -3.26 -19.60 -4.44
CA GLY A 260 -3.16 -21.06 -4.42
C GLY A 260 -2.59 -21.61 -3.11
N ASP A 261 -1.65 -20.90 -2.49
CA ASP A 261 -1.10 -21.30 -1.19
C ASP A 261 -2.13 -21.15 -0.08
N LEU A 262 -2.87 -20.03 -0.05
CA LEU A 262 -3.90 -19.80 0.96
C LEU A 262 -5.07 -20.77 0.81
N LEU A 263 -5.51 -21.09 -0.41
CA LEU A 263 -6.58 -22.07 -0.64
C LEU A 263 -6.18 -23.47 -0.17
N ARG A 264 -4.92 -23.87 -0.38
CA ARG A 264 -4.39 -25.16 0.11
C ARG A 264 -4.29 -25.25 1.62
N LEU A 265 -4.20 -24.12 2.32
CA LEU A 265 -4.04 -24.07 3.78
C LEU A 265 -5.38 -23.84 4.50
N ALA A 266 -6.27 -23.04 3.92
CA ALA A 266 -7.57 -22.70 4.50
C ALA A 266 -8.65 -23.73 4.21
N HIS A 267 -8.53 -24.51 3.12
CA HIS A 267 -9.51 -25.50 2.67
C HIS A 267 -10.96 -24.97 2.62
N PRO A 268 -11.24 -23.86 1.90
CA PRO A 268 -12.60 -23.35 1.77
C PRO A 268 -13.48 -24.33 1.00
N ASP A 269 -14.70 -24.56 1.50
CA ASP A 269 -15.71 -25.41 0.88
C ASP A 269 -16.95 -24.57 0.49
N PRO A 270 -17.13 -24.26 -0.81
CA PRO A 270 -18.28 -23.50 -1.30
C PRO A 270 -19.64 -24.15 -1.04
N GLU A 271 -19.73 -25.49 -1.08
CA GLU A 271 -20.99 -26.22 -0.90
C GLU A 271 -21.45 -26.17 0.56
N GLN A 272 -20.51 -26.43 1.48
CA GLN A 272 -20.78 -26.28 2.92
C GLN A 272 -21.13 -24.86 3.29
N HIS A 273 -20.48 -23.86 2.69
CA HIS A 273 -20.77 -22.46 2.93
C HIS A 273 -22.18 -22.07 2.49
N ALA A 274 -22.58 -22.47 1.27
CA ALA A 274 -23.93 -22.24 0.77
C ALA A 274 -25.00 -22.92 1.65
N ALA A 275 -24.74 -24.17 2.08
CA ALA A 275 -25.63 -24.87 3.00
C ALA A 275 -25.76 -24.16 4.37
N LYS A 276 -24.65 -23.66 4.92
CA LYS A 276 -24.67 -22.88 6.16
C LYS A 276 -25.46 -21.58 6.00
N LYS A 277 -25.31 -20.89 4.87
CA LYS A 277 -26.02 -19.65 4.57
C LYS A 277 -27.54 -19.87 4.48
N ARG A 278 -27.98 -20.97 3.85
CA ARG A 278 -29.40 -21.37 3.80
C ARG A 278 -29.98 -21.57 5.20
N ARG A 279 -29.31 -22.37 6.04
CA ARG A 279 -29.74 -22.61 7.43
C ARG A 279 -29.85 -21.32 8.26
N LEU A 280 -28.89 -20.41 8.10
CA LEU A 280 -28.92 -19.10 8.78
C LEU A 280 -30.06 -18.21 8.29
N ALA A 281 -30.36 -18.22 6.98
CA ALA A 281 -31.49 -17.49 6.43
C ALA A 281 -32.84 -18.07 6.90
N GLU A 282 -32.96 -19.40 6.93
CA GLU A 282 -34.13 -20.11 7.46
C GLU A 282 -34.35 -19.80 8.95
N ALA A 283 -33.28 -19.80 9.77
CA ALA A 283 -33.34 -19.44 11.18
C ALA A 283 -33.76 -17.98 11.41
N LYS A 284 -33.20 -17.02 10.65
CA LYS A 284 -33.59 -15.61 10.72
C LYS A 284 -35.05 -15.38 10.31
N THR A 285 -35.50 -16.10 9.29
CA THR A 285 -36.91 -16.02 8.82
C THR A 285 -37.83 -16.58 9.90
N ALA A 286 -37.45 -17.69 10.54
CA ALA A 286 -38.19 -18.26 11.66
C ALA A 286 -38.24 -17.31 12.87
N GLU A 287 -37.13 -16.67 13.24
CA GLU A 287 -37.08 -15.65 14.30
C GLU A 287 -37.96 -14.43 13.98
N ALA A 288 -37.95 -13.95 12.74
CA ALA A 288 -38.81 -12.84 12.30
C ALA A 288 -40.31 -13.20 12.35
N THR A 289 -40.69 -14.42 11.94
CA THR A 289 -42.08 -14.89 12.04
C THR A 289 -42.54 -15.11 13.49
N VAL A 290 -41.61 -15.37 14.42
CA VAL A 290 -41.93 -15.47 15.86
C VAL A 290 -42.05 -14.08 16.49
N ALA A 291 -41.29 -13.08 16.01
CA ALA A 291 -41.36 -11.71 16.49
C ALA A 291 -42.69 -10.99 16.13
N GLU A 292 -43.35 -11.35 15.03
CA GLU A 292 -44.66 -10.79 14.62
C GLU A 292 -45.85 -11.19 15.51
N THR A 293 -45.68 -12.09 16.50
CA THR A 293 -46.77 -12.54 17.41
C THR A 293 -46.74 -11.93 18.81
N LYS A 294 -45.94 -10.86 19.05
CA LYS A 294 -45.83 -10.21 20.37
C LYS A 294 -46.01 -8.68 20.22
N PRO A 295 -46.82 -8.00 21.06
CA PRO A 295 -46.97 -6.55 20.95
C PRO A 295 -45.67 -5.85 21.38
N ALA A 296 -45.36 -4.78 20.66
CA ALA A 296 -44.10 -4.07 20.65
C ALA A 296 -43.60 -3.64 22.03
N ALA A 297 -42.35 -3.98 22.32
CA ALA A 297 -41.48 -3.29 23.26
C ALA A 297 -40.12 -3.14 22.58
N GLU A 298 -39.66 -1.89 22.52
CA GLU A 298 -38.49 -1.39 21.81
C GLU A 298 -37.24 -2.27 22.08
N SER A 299 -36.69 -2.85 21.01
CA SER A 299 -35.38 -3.47 21.00
C SER A 299 -34.60 -2.93 19.80
N GLU A 300 -33.34 -2.63 20.06
CA GLU A 300 -32.44 -1.91 19.15
C GLU A 300 -32.27 -2.66 17.83
N ASP A 301 -32.77 -2.02 16.76
CA ASP A 301 -32.63 -2.45 15.38
C ASP A 301 -31.16 -2.54 14.99
N TRP A 302 -30.66 -3.77 14.84
CA TRP A 302 -29.47 -4.02 14.03
C TRP A 302 -29.87 -3.86 12.56
N VAL A 303 -29.82 -2.62 12.07
CA VAL A 303 -29.88 -2.33 10.64
C VAL A 303 -28.67 -3.01 9.99
N LEU A 304 -28.94 -4.05 9.19
CA LEU A 304 -28.03 -4.49 8.15
C LEU A 304 -27.90 -3.33 7.16
N VAL A 305 -26.89 -2.49 7.38
CA VAL A 305 -26.48 -1.49 6.42
C VAL A 305 -25.98 -2.25 5.20
N ASP A 306 -26.70 -2.11 4.08
CA ASP A 306 -26.16 -2.45 2.77
C ASP A 306 -24.80 -1.76 2.64
N GLU A 307 -23.73 -2.55 2.57
CA GLU A 307 -22.36 -2.05 2.37
C GLU A 307 -22.18 -1.58 0.92
N ASP A 308 -22.91 -0.54 0.53
CA ASP A 308 -22.55 0.32 -0.58
C ASP A 308 -21.87 1.59 -0.05
N GLY A 309 -20.54 1.58 -0.16
CA GLY A 309 -19.69 2.64 0.36
C GLY A 309 -18.27 2.63 -0.21
N GLY A 310 -18.16 2.63 -1.54
CA GLY A 310 -17.04 3.30 -2.25
C GLY A 310 -16.07 2.45 -3.09
N ALA A 311 -16.05 2.76 -4.39
CA ALA A 311 -15.20 2.39 -5.55
C ALA A 311 -15.12 0.95 -6.01
N ALA A 312 -15.32 -0.03 -5.14
CA ALA A 312 -15.64 -1.34 -5.66
C ALA A 312 -17.05 -1.32 -6.28
N GLY A 313 -18.01 -0.67 -5.60
CA GLY A 313 -19.42 -0.62 -5.99
C GLY A 313 -19.73 0.09 -7.31
N SER A 314 -19.03 1.15 -7.71
CA SER A 314 -19.35 1.83 -8.98
C SER A 314 -18.75 1.12 -10.21
N GLU A 315 -17.62 0.41 -10.04
CA GLU A 315 -17.07 -0.48 -11.08
C GLU A 315 -17.81 -1.83 -11.09
N LEU A 316 -18.25 -2.34 -9.94
CA LEU A 316 -19.11 -3.53 -9.82
C LEU A 316 -20.53 -3.29 -10.31
N ALA A 317 -21.14 -2.13 -10.08
CA ALA A 317 -22.44 -1.79 -10.64
C ALA A 317 -22.36 -1.72 -12.18
N ALA A 318 -21.21 -1.27 -12.72
CA ALA A 318 -20.98 -1.24 -14.15
C ALA A 318 -20.61 -2.63 -14.74
N LEU A 319 -19.99 -3.53 -13.97
CA LEU A 319 -19.74 -4.94 -14.33
C LEU A 319 -21.00 -5.80 -14.17
N ALA A 320 -21.82 -5.56 -13.16
CA ALA A 320 -23.13 -6.15 -12.96
C ALA A 320 -24.12 -5.65 -14.03
N ALA A 321 -24.07 -4.37 -14.39
CA ALA A 321 -24.84 -3.82 -15.52
C ALA A 321 -24.33 -4.32 -16.88
N ALA A 322 -23.03 -4.51 -17.07
CA ALA A 322 -22.47 -5.10 -18.30
C ALA A 322 -22.74 -6.61 -18.41
N SER A 323 -22.73 -7.34 -17.29
CA SER A 323 -23.14 -8.74 -17.19
C SER A 323 -24.66 -8.90 -17.38
N ALA A 324 -25.46 -7.96 -16.88
CA ALA A 324 -26.91 -7.94 -17.06
C ALA A 324 -27.33 -7.51 -18.48
N ALA A 325 -26.55 -6.66 -19.15
CA ALA A 325 -26.78 -6.29 -20.54
C ALA A 325 -26.29 -7.35 -21.56
N ALA A 326 -25.36 -8.23 -21.16
CA ALA A 326 -24.93 -9.38 -21.96
C ALA A 326 -25.90 -10.59 -21.84
N ALA A 327 -26.70 -10.64 -20.78
CA ALA A 327 -27.85 -11.53 -20.69
C ALA A 327 -29.03 -10.87 -21.40
N GLY A 328 -29.33 -11.29 -22.62
CA GLY A 328 -30.56 -10.88 -23.30
C GLY A 328 -31.80 -11.15 -22.43
N PRO A 329 -32.96 -10.55 -22.73
CA PRO A 329 -34.17 -10.74 -21.94
C PRO A 329 -34.67 -12.18 -22.10
N GLY A 330 -34.25 -13.08 -21.21
CA GLY A 330 -34.59 -14.49 -21.28
C GLY A 330 -34.10 -15.26 -20.06
N ALA A 331 -35.04 -15.93 -19.39
CA ALA A 331 -34.91 -16.80 -18.22
C ALA A 331 -34.77 -16.11 -16.86
N ALA A 332 -35.89 -15.97 -16.15
CA ALA A 332 -35.90 -15.86 -14.70
C ALA A 332 -35.37 -17.17 -14.11
N THR A 333 -34.05 -17.29 -13.91
CA THR A 333 -33.45 -18.40 -13.16
C THR A 333 -33.92 -18.36 -11.72
N SER A 334 -34.31 -19.52 -11.19
CA SER A 334 -34.71 -19.64 -9.78
C SER A 334 -33.54 -19.27 -8.84
N ALA A 335 -33.84 -18.80 -7.64
CA ALA A 335 -32.81 -18.46 -6.64
C ALA A 335 -31.89 -19.64 -6.30
N ALA A 336 -32.40 -20.88 -6.43
CA ALA A 336 -31.63 -22.11 -6.23
C ALA A 336 -30.63 -22.36 -7.38
N GLU A 337 -31.03 -22.15 -8.63
CA GLU A 337 -30.14 -22.26 -9.80
C GLU A 337 -29.04 -21.19 -9.77
N ALA A 338 -29.38 -19.96 -9.38
CA ALA A 338 -28.40 -18.89 -9.22
C ALA A 338 -27.36 -19.22 -8.14
N GLU A 339 -27.77 -19.80 -7.00
CA GLU A 339 -26.84 -20.24 -5.96
C GLU A 339 -25.97 -21.42 -6.40
N ALA A 340 -26.55 -22.40 -7.10
CA ALA A 340 -25.80 -23.52 -7.67
C ALA A 340 -24.73 -23.03 -8.66
N GLN A 341 -25.06 -22.07 -9.53
CA GLN A 341 -24.11 -21.45 -10.44
C GLN A 341 -23.01 -20.69 -9.69
N ARG A 342 -23.34 -19.96 -8.61
CA ARG A 342 -22.33 -19.29 -7.77
C ARG A 342 -21.34 -20.28 -7.15
N VAL A 343 -21.84 -21.40 -6.65
CA VAL A 343 -21.00 -22.48 -6.08
C VAL A 343 -20.11 -23.09 -7.16
N ALA A 344 -20.66 -23.39 -8.33
CA ALA A 344 -19.93 -23.95 -9.46
C ALA A 344 -18.81 -23.01 -9.96
N ASP A 345 -19.10 -21.73 -10.16
CA ASP A 345 -18.11 -20.73 -10.57
C ASP A 345 -17.01 -20.55 -9.51
N THR A 346 -17.37 -20.52 -8.23
CA THR A 346 -16.39 -20.41 -7.13
C THR A 346 -15.44 -21.61 -7.10
N ARG A 347 -15.99 -22.83 -7.26
CA ARG A 347 -15.20 -24.06 -7.34
C ARG A 347 -14.27 -24.06 -8.55
N ALA A 348 -14.75 -23.59 -9.69
CA ALA A 348 -13.96 -23.47 -10.91
C ALA A 348 -12.82 -22.44 -10.76
N ILE A 349 -13.06 -21.30 -10.10
CA ILE A 349 -12.01 -20.33 -9.75
C ILE A 349 -10.97 -20.97 -8.83
N PHE A 350 -11.39 -21.71 -7.80
CA PHE A 350 -10.45 -22.38 -6.90
C PHE A 350 -9.59 -23.40 -7.65
N ALA A 351 -10.19 -24.24 -8.49
CA ALA A 351 -9.47 -25.20 -9.32
C ALA A 351 -8.47 -24.51 -10.28
N TYR A 352 -8.89 -23.40 -10.90
CA TYR A 352 -8.03 -22.58 -11.74
C TYR A 352 -6.80 -22.07 -10.97
N VAL A 353 -7.00 -21.53 -9.77
CA VAL A 353 -5.92 -20.96 -8.97
C VAL A 353 -4.98 -22.03 -8.41
N THR A 354 -5.49 -23.21 -8.01
CA THR A 354 -4.68 -24.26 -7.39
C THR A 354 -3.99 -25.19 -8.40
N HIS A 355 -4.64 -25.46 -9.53
CA HIS A 355 -4.22 -26.45 -10.53
C HIS A 355 -3.98 -25.87 -11.93
N SER A 356 -4.27 -24.59 -12.16
CA SER A 356 -4.25 -23.97 -13.50
C SER A 356 -5.16 -24.70 -14.51
N THR A 357 -6.22 -25.35 -14.02
CA THR A 357 -7.22 -26.04 -14.83
C THR A 357 -8.32 -25.07 -15.21
N LEU A 358 -8.54 -24.89 -16.51
CA LEU A 358 -9.72 -24.23 -17.06
C LEU A 358 -10.78 -25.30 -17.40
N PRO A 359 -12.09 -25.01 -17.31
CA PRO A 359 -13.13 -25.95 -17.70
C PRO A 359 -12.93 -26.38 -19.16
N GLY A 360 -12.88 -27.68 -19.42
CA GLY A 360 -12.66 -28.24 -20.76
C GLY A 360 -11.20 -28.42 -21.19
N GLN A 361 -10.21 -28.06 -20.37
CA GLN A 361 -8.78 -28.38 -20.62
C GLN A 361 -8.26 -29.43 -19.63
N PRO A 362 -7.47 -30.42 -20.08
CA PRO A 362 -6.85 -31.39 -19.18
C PRO A 362 -5.87 -30.68 -18.23
N PRO A 363 -5.72 -31.17 -16.98
CA PRO A 363 -4.79 -30.59 -16.02
C PRO A 363 -3.37 -30.58 -16.58
N ALA A 364 -2.69 -29.43 -16.48
CA ALA A 364 -1.32 -29.29 -16.93
C ALA A 364 -0.40 -30.28 -16.20
N PRO A 365 0.55 -30.95 -16.89
CA PRO A 365 1.45 -31.90 -16.26
C PRO A 365 2.28 -31.21 -15.18
N ARG A 366 2.30 -31.80 -13.98
CA ARG A 366 3.10 -31.32 -12.84
C ARG A 366 4.57 -31.24 -13.27
N LYS A 367 5.18 -30.05 -13.23
CA LYS A 367 6.65 -29.93 -13.31
C LYS A 367 7.24 -30.61 -12.09
N GLY A 368 7.65 -31.87 -12.25
CA GLY A 368 8.42 -32.59 -11.25
C GLY A 368 9.68 -31.80 -10.91
N LYS A 369 9.98 -31.68 -9.61
CA LYS A 369 11.28 -31.22 -9.15
C LYS A 369 12.34 -32.11 -9.80
N GLY A 370 13.18 -31.54 -10.65
CA GLY A 370 14.36 -32.21 -11.15
C GLY A 370 15.20 -32.68 -9.96
N LYS A 371 15.26 -33.99 -9.78
CA LYS A 371 16.18 -34.62 -8.84
C LYS A 371 17.58 -34.45 -9.46
N GLY A 372 18.47 -33.80 -8.73
CA GLY A 372 19.84 -33.57 -9.15
C GLY A 372 20.53 -34.88 -9.52
N THR A 373 21.30 -34.81 -10.59
CA THR A 373 22.27 -35.81 -11.03
C THR A 373 23.22 -36.16 -9.89
N ALA A 374 23.28 -37.44 -9.51
CA ALA A 374 24.37 -38.00 -8.73
C ALA A 374 25.29 -38.77 -9.69
N ASP A 375 26.59 -38.47 -9.58
CA ASP A 375 27.70 -39.13 -10.27
C ASP A 375 27.85 -40.62 -9.85
N PRO A 376 28.58 -41.43 -10.65
CA PRO A 376 28.46 -42.89 -10.63
C PRO A 376 29.40 -43.55 -9.61
N ALA A 377 28.92 -44.64 -8.99
CA ALA A 377 29.76 -45.60 -8.27
C ALA A 377 29.46 -47.03 -8.74
N VAL A 378 30.56 -47.75 -8.97
CA VAL A 378 30.78 -49.09 -9.55
C VAL A 378 30.33 -50.23 -8.59
N PRO A 379 30.10 -51.48 -9.07
CA PRO A 379 29.04 -52.37 -8.58
C PRO A 379 29.51 -53.46 -7.60
N ALA A 380 28.55 -54.15 -6.97
CA ALA A 380 28.73 -55.47 -6.36
C ALA A 380 27.50 -56.36 -6.54
N ALA A 381 27.75 -57.64 -6.84
CA ALA A 381 26.84 -58.78 -7.03
C ALA A 381 25.96 -59.07 -5.78
N SER A 382 24.92 -59.92 -5.75
CA SER A 382 24.63 -61.17 -6.46
C SER A 382 23.14 -61.60 -6.31
N ASP A 383 22.77 -62.64 -7.07
CA ASP A 383 21.73 -63.66 -6.81
C ASP A 383 20.22 -63.41 -7.10
N SER A 384 19.81 -63.86 -8.30
CA SER A 384 18.70 -64.77 -8.70
C SER A 384 17.66 -65.29 -7.68
N PRO A 385 16.52 -65.91 -8.10
CA PRO A 385 15.90 -66.03 -9.44
C PRO A 385 14.38 -65.72 -9.50
N ALA A 386 13.85 -65.73 -10.74
CA ALA A 386 12.44 -65.71 -11.12
C ALA A 386 11.64 -66.96 -10.69
N PRO A 387 10.30 -66.94 -10.84
CA PRO A 387 9.68 -67.94 -11.73
C PRO A 387 8.57 -67.42 -12.67
N THR A 388 8.68 -67.86 -13.93
CA THR A 388 7.66 -68.44 -14.87
C THR A 388 6.17 -68.15 -14.65
N ALA A 389 5.45 -67.50 -15.58
CA ALA A 389 4.88 -67.99 -16.86
C ALA A 389 3.46 -68.58 -16.74
N ALA A 390 2.48 -67.92 -17.35
CA ALA A 390 1.21 -68.53 -17.79
C ALA A 390 0.56 -67.67 -18.91
N THR A 391 0.78 -68.17 -20.12
CA THR A 391 0.02 -68.20 -21.37
C THR A 391 -1.37 -67.51 -21.49
N ASP A 392 -1.46 -66.70 -22.56
CA ASP A 392 -2.57 -66.32 -23.47
C ASP A 392 -3.80 -67.26 -23.59
N PRO A 393 -4.99 -66.83 -24.08
CA PRO A 393 -5.13 -66.14 -25.38
C PRO A 393 -6.23 -65.07 -25.58
N ALA A 394 -6.04 -64.30 -26.65
CA ALA A 394 -7.01 -63.40 -27.29
C ALA A 394 -8.29 -64.12 -27.77
N PRO A 395 -9.36 -63.35 -27.99
CA PRO A 395 -9.85 -63.28 -29.37
C PRO A 395 -10.17 -61.86 -29.84
N SER A 396 -10.05 -61.73 -31.16
CA SER A 396 -10.50 -60.63 -32.01
C SER A 396 -11.99 -60.33 -31.84
N ASP A 397 -12.34 -59.04 -31.83
CA ASP A 397 -13.31 -58.49 -32.79
C ASP A 397 -13.34 -56.96 -32.69
N ALA A 398 -13.00 -56.31 -33.80
CA ALA A 398 -13.25 -54.90 -34.02
C ALA A 398 -14.65 -54.73 -34.62
N PRO A 399 -15.36 -53.66 -34.23
CA PRO A 399 -16.12 -52.92 -35.22
C PRO A 399 -15.76 -51.44 -35.23
N ALA A 400 -15.39 -51.01 -36.43
CA ALA A 400 -15.72 -49.75 -37.08
C ALA A 400 -15.80 -48.46 -36.24
N ALA A 401 -14.89 -47.55 -36.57
CA ALA A 401 -14.90 -46.14 -36.23
C ALA A 401 -16.26 -45.47 -36.53
N ALA A 402 -17.04 -45.22 -35.48
CA ALA A 402 -18.02 -44.15 -35.48
C ALA A 402 -17.29 -42.86 -35.08
N ALA A 403 -17.29 -41.89 -35.99
CA ALA A 403 -16.79 -40.55 -35.75
C ALA A 403 -17.45 -39.99 -34.47
N ALA A 404 -16.66 -39.91 -33.39
CA ALA A 404 -17.06 -39.23 -32.17
C ALA A 404 -17.14 -37.74 -32.49
N THR A 405 -18.35 -37.30 -32.83
CA THR A 405 -18.75 -35.90 -32.78
C THR A 405 -18.25 -35.33 -31.46
N THR A 406 -17.25 -34.45 -31.53
CA THR A 406 -16.75 -33.73 -30.37
C THR A 406 -17.96 -33.04 -29.75
N PRO A 407 -18.36 -33.36 -28.50
CA PRO A 407 -19.51 -32.71 -27.91
C PRO A 407 -19.17 -31.22 -27.86
N ALA A 408 -20.01 -30.40 -28.51
CA ALA A 408 -19.87 -28.95 -28.48
C ALA A 408 -19.76 -28.53 -27.02
N LEU A 409 -18.60 -27.98 -26.63
CA LEU A 409 -18.40 -27.50 -25.26
C LEU A 409 -19.55 -26.56 -24.93
N ALA A 410 -20.27 -26.85 -23.84
CA ALA A 410 -21.24 -25.92 -23.29
C ALA A 410 -20.59 -24.53 -23.16
N PRO A 411 -21.32 -23.44 -23.50
CA PRO A 411 -20.77 -22.11 -23.40
C PRO A 411 -20.29 -21.86 -21.97
N LEU A 412 -19.04 -21.40 -21.82
CA LEU A 412 -18.46 -21.08 -20.53
C LEU A 412 -19.30 -20.01 -19.82
N SER A 413 -19.41 -20.09 -18.49
CA SER A 413 -20.02 -19.01 -17.72
C SER A 413 -19.23 -17.70 -17.94
N PRO A 414 -19.86 -16.52 -17.83
CA PRO A 414 -19.18 -15.23 -18.00
C PRO A 414 -17.93 -15.07 -17.11
N VAL A 415 -17.98 -15.61 -15.89
CA VAL A 415 -16.87 -15.60 -14.93
C VAL A 415 -15.71 -16.46 -15.41
N MET A 416 -16.00 -17.64 -15.96
CA MET A 416 -14.97 -18.51 -16.52
C MET A 416 -14.38 -17.95 -17.81
N GLN A 417 -15.19 -17.35 -18.67
CA GLN A 417 -14.70 -16.65 -19.86
C GLN A 417 -13.75 -15.49 -19.49
N TYR A 418 -14.08 -14.72 -18.45
CA TYR A 418 -13.20 -13.68 -17.91
C TYR A 418 -11.83 -14.25 -17.48
N LEU A 419 -11.79 -15.40 -16.79
CA LEU A 419 -10.53 -16.02 -16.37
C LEU A 419 -9.68 -16.51 -17.55
N VAL A 420 -10.32 -17.13 -18.55
CA VAL A 420 -9.64 -17.56 -19.79
C VAL A 420 -9.01 -16.38 -20.49
N ASP A 421 -9.78 -15.31 -20.69
CA ASP A 421 -9.32 -14.10 -21.38
C ASP A 421 -8.24 -13.35 -20.59
N ALA A 422 -8.34 -13.31 -19.26
CA ALA A 422 -7.31 -12.76 -18.39
C ALA A 422 -6.00 -13.55 -18.51
N GLN A 423 -6.08 -14.89 -18.57
CA GLN A 423 -4.91 -15.74 -18.78
C GLN A 423 -4.29 -15.51 -20.16
N ARG A 424 -5.12 -15.44 -21.21
CA ARG A 424 -4.68 -15.19 -22.58
C ARG A 424 -3.93 -13.87 -22.68
N LEU A 425 -4.50 -12.79 -22.15
CA LEU A 425 -3.84 -11.47 -22.10
C LEU A 425 -2.53 -11.50 -21.31
N ARG A 426 -2.49 -12.28 -20.22
CA ARG A 426 -1.32 -12.35 -19.35
C ARG A 426 -0.20 -13.24 -19.89
N LYS A 427 -0.50 -14.38 -20.52
CA LYS A 427 0.49 -15.42 -20.87
C LYS A 427 0.71 -15.61 -22.37
N GLU A 428 -0.33 -15.45 -23.18
CA GLU A 428 -0.32 -15.87 -24.59
C GLU A 428 -0.09 -14.69 -25.54
N ILE A 429 -0.75 -13.55 -25.30
CA ILE A 429 -0.59 -12.37 -26.15
C ILE A 429 0.80 -11.76 -25.90
N ARG A 430 1.66 -11.80 -26.92
CA ARG A 430 3.04 -11.31 -26.90
C ARG A 430 3.35 -10.55 -28.18
N ALA A 431 3.81 -9.32 -28.03
CA ALA A 431 4.42 -8.55 -29.10
C ALA A 431 5.85 -9.05 -29.34
N PRO A 432 6.31 -9.09 -30.61
CA PRO A 432 7.68 -9.47 -30.93
C PRO A 432 8.66 -8.44 -30.33
N PRO A 433 9.85 -8.86 -29.85
CA PRO A 433 10.84 -7.96 -29.25
C PRO A 433 11.28 -6.92 -30.28
N PRO A 434 11.57 -5.66 -29.88
CA PRO A 434 11.95 -4.61 -30.80
C PRO A 434 13.20 -5.01 -31.60
N LEU A 435 13.18 -4.73 -32.91
CA LEU A 435 14.33 -4.96 -33.78
C LEU A 435 15.45 -3.98 -33.38
N VAL A 436 16.52 -4.50 -32.77
CA VAL A 436 17.71 -3.70 -32.48
C VAL A 436 18.61 -3.72 -33.71
N LYS A 437 18.74 -2.58 -34.40
CA LYS A 437 19.77 -2.43 -35.44
C LYS A 437 21.13 -2.69 -34.78
N ARG A 438 21.88 -3.65 -35.30
CA ARG A 438 23.26 -3.89 -34.90
C ARG A 438 24.06 -2.70 -35.39
N ALA A 439 24.11 -1.62 -34.61
CA ALA A 439 25.13 -0.60 -34.82
C ALA A 439 26.46 -1.34 -34.81
N GLU A 440 27.25 -1.19 -35.88
CA GLU A 440 28.65 -1.58 -35.88
C GLU A 440 29.26 -0.97 -34.62
N GLN A 441 29.52 -1.82 -33.62
CA GLN A 441 30.37 -1.42 -32.53
C GLN A 441 31.74 -1.22 -33.18
N PRO A 442 32.36 -0.02 -33.13
CA PRO A 442 33.81 -0.01 -33.27
C PRO A 442 34.31 -0.91 -32.15
N GLU A 443 35.09 -1.95 -32.49
CA GLU A 443 35.78 -2.75 -31.48
C GLU A 443 36.42 -1.80 -30.45
N PRO A 444 36.37 -2.10 -29.14
CA PRO A 444 36.99 -1.26 -28.16
C PRO A 444 38.48 -1.12 -28.52
N ALA A 445 38.88 0.07 -28.94
CA ALA A 445 40.27 0.42 -29.10
C ALA A 445 40.95 0.14 -27.76
N LYS A 446 41.82 -0.87 -27.73
CA LYS A 446 42.73 -1.10 -26.60
C LYS A 446 43.42 0.22 -26.32
N GLN A 447 43.29 0.71 -25.08
CA GLN A 447 43.98 1.91 -24.61
C GLN A 447 45.46 1.85 -25.02
N PRO A 448 46.03 2.91 -25.64
CA PRO A 448 47.44 2.95 -25.94
C PRO A 448 48.22 2.98 -24.62
N LYS A 449 49.08 1.98 -24.42
CA LYS A 449 50.12 2.03 -23.38
C LYS A 449 51.08 3.19 -23.68
N PRO A 450 51.66 3.84 -22.65
CA PRO A 450 52.48 5.04 -22.84
C PRO A 450 53.70 4.76 -23.73
N ALA A 451 54.08 5.79 -24.47
CA ALA A 451 55.04 5.76 -25.56
C ALA A 451 56.40 5.13 -25.18
N LYS A 452 56.88 4.25 -26.05
CA LYS A 452 58.31 4.10 -26.36
C LYS A 452 58.51 4.47 -27.82
N GLN A 453 59.57 5.25 -28.05
CA GLN A 453 59.88 5.92 -29.32
C GLN A 453 59.92 4.95 -30.52
N PRO A 454 59.50 5.40 -31.72
CA PRO A 454 59.50 4.55 -32.90
C PRO A 454 60.91 4.45 -33.50
N SER A 455 61.35 3.23 -33.81
CA SER A 455 62.51 3.02 -34.70
C SER A 455 62.10 3.06 -36.17
N ALA A 456 63.04 3.48 -37.02
CA ALA A 456 62.88 3.89 -38.41
C ALA A 456 62.38 2.82 -39.42
N ALA A 457 61.89 1.66 -38.99
CA ALA A 457 61.47 0.58 -39.89
C ALA A 457 59.97 0.59 -40.26
N LYS A 458 59.13 1.44 -39.65
CA LYS A 458 57.65 1.40 -39.82
C LYS A 458 57.05 2.46 -40.75
N GLN A 459 57.87 3.31 -41.37
CA GLN A 459 57.39 4.32 -42.34
C GLN A 459 57.21 3.77 -43.76
N LYS A 460 57.75 2.59 -44.10
CA LYS A 460 57.62 2.01 -45.47
C LYS A 460 56.37 1.17 -45.72
N LYS A 461 55.54 0.85 -44.71
CA LYS A 461 54.31 0.04 -44.89
C LYS A 461 53.02 0.87 -45.02
N ALA A 462 53.01 2.11 -44.53
CA ALA A 462 51.85 3.02 -44.61
C ALA A 462 51.60 3.55 -46.04
N ALA A 463 52.66 3.74 -46.85
CA ALA A 463 52.53 4.23 -48.22
C ALA A 463 51.98 3.20 -49.24
N LYS A 464 51.88 1.90 -48.87
CA LYS A 464 51.37 0.84 -49.77
C LYS A 464 49.89 0.52 -49.56
N GLN A 465 49.30 0.89 -48.43
CA GLN A 465 47.87 0.63 -48.14
C GLN A 465 46.95 1.77 -48.60
N ASP A 466 47.44 3.00 -48.72
CA ASP A 466 46.64 4.14 -49.16
C ASP A 466 46.36 4.15 -50.68
N LYS A 467 47.18 3.45 -51.47
CA LYS A 467 46.94 3.21 -52.90
C LYS A 467 45.87 2.15 -53.18
N ALA A 468 45.54 1.30 -52.21
CA ALA A 468 44.48 0.28 -52.35
C ALA A 468 43.10 0.81 -51.91
N ALA A 469 43.05 1.75 -50.96
CA ALA A 469 41.81 2.39 -50.51
C ALA A 469 41.21 3.35 -51.56
N LYS A 470 42.06 3.99 -52.38
CA LYS A 470 41.61 4.95 -53.41
C LYS A 470 41.01 4.30 -54.67
N ARG A 471 41.18 2.97 -54.88
CA ARG A 471 40.54 2.22 -55.98
C ARG A 471 39.18 1.60 -55.63
N ARG A 472 38.74 1.67 -54.37
CA ARG A 472 37.44 1.12 -53.92
C ARG A 472 36.30 2.16 -53.83
N ARG A 473 36.56 3.43 -54.14
CA ARG A 473 35.58 4.53 -54.09
C ARG A 473 34.80 4.76 -55.40
N GLY A 474 34.81 3.79 -56.32
CA GLY A 474 34.14 3.88 -57.63
C GLY A 474 33.32 2.65 -58.00
N GLN A 475 32.75 1.93 -57.02
CA GLN A 475 31.75 0.89 -57.29
C GLN A 475 30.38 1.40 -56.87
N GLU A 476 29.50 1.56 -57.85
CA GLU A 476 28.04 1.72 -57.66
C GLU A 476 27.50 0.58 -56.80
N PRO A 477 26.42 0.80 -56.02
CA PRO A 477 25.86 -0.23 -55.14
C PRO A 477 25.37 -1.42 -55.98
N GLY A 478 26.04 -2.56 -55.85
CA GLY A 478 25.68 -3.80 -56.53
C GLY A 478 24.32 -4.33 -56.06
N ALA A 479 23.65 -5.08 -56.93
CA ALA A 479 22.29 -5.65 -56.76
C ALA A 479 22.08 -6.45 -55.46
N ASP A 480 23.14 -6.95 -54.82
CA ASP A 480 23.08 -7.65 -53.52
C ASP A 480 22.65 -6.72 -52.37
N SER A 481 23.02 -5.43 -52.42
CA SER A 481 22.58 -4.44 -51.43
C SER A 481 21.08 -4.13 -51.53
N ALA A 482 20.49 -4.20 -52.72
CA ALA A 482 19.06 -4.02 -52.92
C ALA A 482 18.25 -5.25 -52.48
N ALA A 483 18.84 -6.45 -52.56
CA ALA A 483 18.23 -7.69 -52.07
C ALA A 483 18.27 -7.77 -50.53
N GLU A 484 19.37 -7.37 -49.90
CA GLU A 484 19.48 -7.27 -48.43
C GLU A 484 18.54 -6.21 -47.86
N VAL A 485 18.41 -5.03 -48.50
CA VAL A 485 17.44 -3.99 -48.11
C VAL A 485 16.00 -4.49 -48.25
N LYS A 486 15.64 -5.16 -49.35
CA LYS A 486 14.30 -5.75 -49.52
C LYS A 486 13.99 -6.83 -48.48
N GLN A 487 14.98 -7.64 -48.10
CA GLN A 487 14.82 -8.68 -47.08
C GLN A 487 14.69 -8.10 -45.67
N GLU A 488 15.37 -6.99 -45.37
CA GLU A 488 15.25 -6.26 -44.12
C GLU A 488 13.92 -5.50 -44.01
N ASP A 489 13.44 -4.90 -45.10
CA ASP A 489 12.12 -4.27 -45.19
C ASP A 489 10.99 -5.29 -45.00
N SER A 490 11.13 -6.50 -45.56
CA SER A 490 10.17 -7.60 -45.37
C SER A 490 10.13 -8.09 -43.90
N LYS A 491 11.28 -8.20 -43.23
CA LYS A 491 11.35 -8.56 -41.81
C LYS A 491 10.74 -7.48 -40.91
N GLN A 492 10.96 -6.21 -41.22
CA GLN A 492 10.35 -5.08 -40.51
C GLN A 492 8.82 -5.07 -40.69
N ALA A 493 8.33 -5.32 -41.90
CA ALA A 493 6.90 -5.41 -42.18
C ALA A 493 6.23 -6.59 -41.43
N ALA A 494 6.85 -7.76 -41.41
CA ALA A 494 6.35 -8.92 -40.66
C ALA A 494 6.34 -8.68 -39.14
N HIS A 495 7.39 -8.03 -38.61
CA HIS A 495 7.47 -7.64 -37.21
C HIS A 495 6.36 -6.64 -36.82
N ALA A 496 6.14 -5.62 -37.65
CA ALA A 496 5.09 -4.63 -37.47
C ALA A 496 3.69 -5.28 -37.51
N ALA A 497 3.44 -6.21 -38.45
CA ALA A 497 2.18 -6.93 -38.55
C ALA A 497 1.91 -7.81 -37.31
N ALA A 498 2.92 -8.55 -36.84
CA ALA A 498 2.80 -9.37 -35.62
C ALA A 498 2.58 -8.50 -34.37
N HIS A 499 3.25 -7.35 -34.27
CA HIS A 499 3.01 -6.39 -33.20
C HIS A 499 1.59 -5.82 -33.25
N ALA A 500 1.10 -5.45 -34.44
CA ALA A 500 -0.26 -4.93 -34.63
C ALA A 500 -1.34 -5.98 -34.27
N ALA A 501 -1.14 -7.24 -34.64
CA ALA A 501 -2.06 -8.33 -34.29
C ALA A 501 -2.14 -8.56 -32.77
N ALA A 502 -0.98 -8.56 -32.08
CA ALA A 502 -0.92 -8.66 -30.63
C ALA A 502 -1.59 -7.46 -29.94
N LEU A 503 -1.36 -6.24 -30.45
CA LEU A 503 -1.97 -5.02 -29.94
C LEU A 503 -3.50 -5.03 -30.10
N SER A 504 -4.01 -5.37 -31.29
CA SER A 504 -5.45 -5.44 -31.54
C SER A 504 -6.14 -6.45 -30.63
N SER A 505 -5.55 -7.65 -30.49
CA SER A 505 -6.05 -8.70 -29.59
C SER A 505 -6.08 -8.23 -28.13
N ALA A 506 -5.04 -7.52 -27.69
CA ALA A 506 -5.00 -6.96 -26.33
C ALA A 506 -6.08 -5.90 -26.12
N LEU A 507 -6.25 -4.97 -27.06
CA LEU A 507 -7.24 -3.89 -26.98
C LEU A 507 -8.68 -4.43 -26.92
N GLU A 508 -8.98 -5.47 -27.70
CA GLU A 508 -10.28 -6.13 -27.69
C GLU A 508 -10.60 -6.69 -26.30
N LEU A 509 -9.68 -7.46 -25.72
CA LEU A 509 -9.86 -8.06 -24.39
C LEU A 509 -9.95 -6.99 -23.29
N ILE A 510 -9.11 -5.95 -23.37
CA ILE A 510 -9.13 -4.83 -22.41
C ILE A 510 -10.50 -4.14 -22.43
N ARG A 511 -11.04 -3.83 -23.61
CA ARG A 511 -12.36 -3.19 -23.76
C ARG A 511 -13.52 -4.09 -23.33
N ARG A 512 -13.47 -5.38 -23.67
CA ARG A 512 -14.51 -6.35 -23.30
C ARG A 512 -14.64 -6.50 -21.78
N HIS A 513 -13.53 -6.69 -21.08
CA HIS A 513 -13.52 -7.10 -19.67
C HIS A 513 -13.08 -6.00 -18.70
N ARG A 514 -12.76 -4.80 -19.20
CA ARG A 514 -12.18 -3.68 -18.43
C ARG A 514 -10.91 -4.08 -17.67
N PHE A 515 -10.05 -4.88 -18.28
CA PHE A 515 -8.79 -5.28 -17.67
C PHE A 515 -7.90 -4.07 -17.35
N GLY A 516 -7.35 -4.05 -16.14
CA GLY A 516 -6.30 -3.11 -15.74
C GLY A 516 -4.92 -3.51 -16.27
N HIS A 517 -3.97 -2.57 -16.20
CA HIS A 517 -2.58 -2.77 -16.63
C HIS A 517 -1.86 -3.98 -15.99
N GLU A 518 -2.31 -4.44 -14.82
CA GLU A 518 -1.77 -5.60 -14.11
C GLU A 518 -2.02 -6.94 -14.85
N HIS A 519 -3.03 -6.99 -15.72
CA HIS A 519 -3.38 -8.17 -16.51
C HIS A 519 -2.49 -8.32 -17.75
N VAL A 520 -1.85 -7.25 -18.21
CA VAL A 520 -0.97 -7.27 -19.38
C VAL A 520 0.39 -7.81 -18.97
N GLY A 521 0.68 -9.06 -19.33
CA GLY A 521 1.95 -9.71 -18.99
C GLY A 521 3.12 -9.26 -19.86
N ASP A 522 2.85 -8.65 -21.01
CA ASP A 522 3.87 -8.17 -21.93
C ASP A 522 4.25 -6.70 -21.68
N THR A 523 5.49 -6.49 -21.25
CA THR A 523 6.04 -5.15 -21.02
C THR A 523 6.18 -4.30 -22.28
N THR A 524 6.21 -4.91 -23.47
CA THR A 524 6.28 -4.21 -24.76
C THR A 524 4.94 -3.55 -25.06
N LEU A 525 3.83 -4.26 -24.85
CA LEU A 525 2.48 -3.71 -24.99
C LEU A 525 2.22 -2.57 -23.99
N LEU A 526 2.77 -2.65 -22.77
CA LEU A 526 2.70 -1.55 -21.78
C LEU A 526 3.51 -0.30 -22.17
N ARG A 527 4.26 -0.33 -23.28
CA ARG A 527 4.91 0.86 -23.88
C ARG A 527 4.09 1.50 -25.00
N CYS A 528 3.00 0.88 -25.43
CA CYS A 528 2.14 1.39 -26.47
C CYS A 528 1.12 2.40 -25.88
N PRO A 529 1.01 3.63 -26.41
CA PRO A 529 0.05 4.61 -25.91
C PRO A 529 -1.41 4.15 -26.09
N GLU A 530 -1.72 3.36 -27.11
CA GLU A 530 -3.07 2.86 -27.43
C GLU A 530 -3.63 1.98 -26.30
N VAL A 531 -2.77 1.16 -25.69
CA VAL A 531 -3.15 0.30 -24.55
C VAL A 531 -3.54 1.16 -23.35
N TRP A 532 -2.79 2.23 -23.09
CA TRP A 532 -3.07 3.15 -21.98
C TRP A 532 -4.29 4.04 -22.25
N SER A 533 -4.53 4.42 -23.51
CA SER A 533 -5.79 5.06 -23.96
C SER A 533 -6.99 4.18 -23.61
N ALA A 534 -6.93 2.89 -23.96
CA ALA A 534 -8.00 1.94 -23.66
C ALA A 534 -8.27 1.80 -22.16
N PHE A 535 -7.24 1.84 -21.30
CA PHE A 535 -7.44 1.86 -19.86
C PHE A 535 -8.16 3.13 -19.38
N LEU A 536 -7.84 4.31 -19.93
CA LEU A 536 -8.51 5.56 -19.59
C LEU A 536 -9.96 5.57 -20.09
N GLU A 537 -10.22 5.03 -21.28
CA GLU A 537 -11.55 4.88 -21.87
C GLU A 537 -12.45 3.99 -21.00
N ASN A 538 -11.92 2.85 -20.54
CA ASN A 538 -12.65 1.87 -19.71
C ASN A 538 -12.81 2.28 -18.24
N GLY A 539 -12.25 3.42 -17.84
CA GLY A 539 -12.43 3.95 -16.49
C GLY A 539 -11.41 3.47 -15.46
N MET A 540 -10.13 3.35 -15.82
CA MET A 540 -9.00 2.99 -14.93
C MET A 540 -9.21 3.40 -13.45
N PRO A 541 -9.04 2.51 -12.46
CA PRO A 541 -9.23 2.86 -11.06
C PRO A 541 -8.43 4.09 -10.63
N LEU A 542 -9.02 4.99 -9.84
CA LEU A 542 -8.41 6.29 -9.51
C LEU A 542 -7.05 6.15 -8.80
N THR A 543 -6.91 5.16 -7.92
CA THR A 543 -5.64 4.85 -7.24
C THR A 543 -4.55 4.34 -8.18
N ALA A 544 -4.91 3.74 -9.32
CA ALA A 544 -3.97 3.36 -10.37
C ALA A 544 -3.65 4.55 -11.28
N LEU A 545 -4.63 5.40 -11.57
CA LEU A 545 -4.46 6.62 -12.35
C LEU A 545 -3.41 7.54 -11.72
N VAL A 546 -3.60 7.87 -10.44
CA VAL A 546 -2.71 8.76 -9.66
C VAL A 546 -1.26 8.28 -9.66
N ARG A 547 -1.04 6.96 -9.54
CA ARG A 547 0.30 6.36 -9.55
C ARG A 547 0.97 6.35 -10.93
N ASN A 548 0.20 6.46 -11.99
CA ASN A 548 0.67 6.33 -13.37
C ASN A 548 0.63 7.65 -14.17
N LEU A 549 0.34 8.80 -13.55
CA LEU A 549 0.29 10.10 -14.24
C LEU A 549 1.59 10.45 -14.97
N GLY A 550 2.74 10.21 -14.34
CA GLY A 550 4.05 10.39 -15.00
C GLY A 550 4.21 9.50 -16.22
N ARG A 551 3.71 8.26 -16.16
CA ARG A 551 3.74 7.31 -17.29
C ARG A 551 2.83 7.74 -18.43
N LEU A 552 1.61 8.18 -18.13
CA LEU A 552 0.67 8.71 -19.13
C LEU A 552 1.24 9.93 -19.86
N THR A 553 1.95 10.78 -19.12
CA THR A 553 2.60 11.97 -19.66
C THR A 553 3.78 11.60 -20.57
N GLN A 554 4.61 10.63 -20.18
CA GLN A 554 5.69 10.09 -21.02
C GLN A 554 5.21 9.51 -22.34
N LEU A 555 4.05 8.85 -22.31
CA LEU A 555 3.45 8.26 -23.51
C LEU A 555 2.76 9.31 -24.40
N GLY A 556 2.79 10.59 -24.02
CA GLY A 556 2.19 11.68 -24.79
C GLY A 556 0.67 11.78 -24.68
N LEU A 557 0.02 10.96 -23.84
CA LEU A 557 -1.44 10.93 -23.73
C LEU A 557 -2.02 12.21 -23.15
N MET A 558 -1.25 12.94 -22.32
CA MET A 558 -1.70 14.22 -21.75
C MET A 558 -1.70 15.37 -22.77
N ARG A 559 -1.08 15.19 -23.95
CA ARG A 559 -1.14 16.17 -25.06
C ARG A 559 -2.54 16.23 -25.66
N ASP A 560 -3.22 15.08 -25.73
CA ASP A 560 -4.59 15.00 -26.21
C ASP A 560 -5.56 15.65 -25.21
N ARG A 561 -6.31 16.65 -25.70
CA ARG A 561 -7.31 17.38 -24.92
C ARG A 561 -8.38 16.46 -24.32
N LYS A 562 -8.80 15.40 -25.02
CA LYS A 562 -9.84 14.48 -24.53
C LYS A 562 -9.35 13.67 -23.34
N HIS A 563 -8.15 13.12 -23.43
CA HIS A 563 -7.52 12.38 -22.33
C HIS A 563 -7.25 13.27 -21.13
N ARG A 564 -6.69 14.46 -21.37
CA ARG A 564 -6.42 15.43 -20.30
C ARG A 564 -7.70 15.81 -19.56
N ALA A 565 -8.76 16.17 -20.28
CA ALA A 565 -10.06 16.52 -19.69
C ALA A 565 -10.66 15.38 -18.85
N ARG A 566 -10.56 14.14 -19.36
CA ARG A 566 -11.04 12.95 -18.62
C ARG A 566 -10.27 12.72 -17.32
N VAL A 567 -8.95 12.90 -17.34
CA VAL A 567 -8.12 12.75 -16.14
C VAL A 567 -8.44 13.85 -15.13
N THR A 568 -8.49 15.12 -15.55
CA THR A 568 -8.78 16.25 -14.65
C THR A 568 -10.18 16.16 -14.06
N GLN A 569 -11.18 15.77 -14.86
CA GLN A 569 -12.56 15.58 -14.39
C GLN A 569 -12.65 14.51 -13.31
N ARG A 570 -11.98 13.37 -13.48
CA ARG A 570 -12.02 12.28 -12.49
C ARG A 570 -11.26 12.58 -11.21
N LEU A 571 -10.18 13.36 -11.29
CA LEU A 571 -9.42 13.80 -10.11
C LEU A 571 -10.20 14.87 -9.32
N GLY A 572 -11.00 15.70 -9.99
CA GLY A 572 -11.85 16.71 -9.38
C GLY A 572 -13.26 16.24 -8.98
N ASP A 573 -13.59 14.95 -9.16
CA ASP A 573 -14.90 14.41 -8.79
C ASP A 573 -14.88 13.89 -7.34
N ALA A 574 -15.59 14.60 -6.46
CA ALA A 574 -15.70 14.26 -5.05
C ALA A 574 -16.26 12.84 -4.82
N LYS A 575 -17.23 12.41 -5.64
CA LYS A 575 -17.81 11.06 -5.51
C LYS A 575 -16.79 10.00 -5.89
N ALA A 576 -16.03 10.21 -6.96
CA ALA A 576 -14.98 9.29 -7.39
C ALA A 576 -13.82 9.20 -6.37
N VAL A 577 -13.41 10.32 -5.80
CA VAL A 577 -12.35 10.41 -4.77
C VAL A 577 -12.78 9.68 -3.49
N ALA A 578 -13.98 9.97 -2.98
CA ALA A 578 -14.54 9.32 -1.80
C ALA A 578 -14.76 7.82 -2.03
N ALA A 579 -15.32 7.46 -3.19
CA ALA A 579 -15.48 6.09 -3.60
C ALA A 579 -14.13 5.37 -3.57
N ALA A 580 -13.09 5.93 -4.20
CA ALA A 580 -11.76 5.32 -4.27
C ALA A 580 -11.04 5.21 -2.91
N ARG A 581 -11.62 5.79 -1.85
CA ARG A 581 -11.00 5.98 -0.53
C ARG A 581 -9.59 6.55 -0.68
N LEU A 582 -9.46 7.50 -1.59
CA LEU A 582 -8.17 8.09 -1.92
C LEU A 582 -7.79 9.06 -0.81
N HIS A 583 -6.74 8.72 -0.08
CA HIS A 583 -6.29 9.52 1.05
C HIS A 583 -5.70 10.87 0.59
N PRO A 584 -5.95 12.00 1.29
CA PRO A 584 -5.38 13.31 0.93
C PRO A 584 -3.87 13.26 0.74
N MET A 585 -3.16 12.64 1.69
CA MET A 585 -1.71 12.52 1.60
C MET A 585 -1.20 11.67 0.42
N SER A 586 -2.02 10.73 -0.10
CA SER A 586 -1.65 10.01 -1.32
C SER A 586 -1.72 10.91 -2.56
N LEU A 587 -2.65 11.86 -2.57
CA LEU A 587 -2.75 12.87 -3.62
C LEU A 587 -1.63 13.90 -3.51
N LEU A 588 -1.29 14.32 -2.28
CA LEU A 588 -0.15 15.20 -2.02
C LEU A 588 1.17 14.57 -2.49
N ASP A 589 1.44 13.32 -2.14
CA ASP A 589 2.64 12.60 -2.60
C ASP A 589 2.67 12.46 -4.13
N ALA A 590 1.52 12.19 -4.74
CA ALA A 590 1.41 12.11 -6.19
C ALA A 590 1.63 13.47 -6.86
N MET A 591 1.10 14.57 -6.30
CA MET A 591 1.29 15.93 -6.79
C MET A 591 2.77 16.32 -6.72
N CYS A 592 3.41 16.15 -5.56
CA CYS A 592 4.83 16.44 -5.39
C CYS A 592 5.71 15.58 -6.32
N THR A 593 5.40 14.30 -6.47
CA THR A 593 6.11 13.39 -7.37
C THR A 593 5.91 13.78 -8.84
N TYR A 594 4.69 14.12 -9.24
CA TYR A 594 4.37 14.51 -10.61
C TYR A 594 5.03 15.84 -10.97
N ARG A 595 4.99 16.83 -10.07
CA ARG A 595 5.63 18.15 -10.22
C ARG A 595 7.15 18.05 -10.32
N ALA A 596 7.77 17.10 -9.62
CA ALA A 596 9.22 16.88 -9.72
C ALA A 596 9.69 16.44 -11.12
N GLY A 597 8.78 16.05 -12.02
CA GLY A 597 9.10 15.68 -13.41
C GLY A 597 9.95 14.41 -13.53
N ARG A 598 10.13 13.65 -12.45
CA ARG A 598 10.97 12.45 -12.41
C ARG A 598 10.42 11.41 -11.45
N GLY A 599 10.54 10.14 -11.83
CA GLY A 599 10.16 9.02 -10.96
C GLY A 599 11.13 8.84 -9.80
N ALA A 600 10.69 8.16 -8.73
CA ALA A 600 11.48 7.93 -7.52
C ALA A 600 12.85 7.26 -7.78
N LYS A 601 12.97 6.44 -8.83
CA LYS A 601 14.24 5.79 -9.24
C LYS A 601 15.09 6.65 -10.20
N GLY A 602 14.66 7.86 -10.55
CA GLY A 602 15.36 8.80 -11.44
C GLY A 602 15.42 8.42 -12.93
N VAL A 603 15.04 7.19 -13.30
CA VAL A 603 15.08 6.68 -14.69
C VAL A 603 13.98 7.29 -15.57
N ALA A 604 12.78 7.45 -15.01
CA ALA A 604 11.64 8.01 -15.71
C ALA A 604 11.63 9.53 -15.56
N ARG A 605 11.53 10.29 -16.67
CA ARG A 605 11.36 11.75 -16.69
C ARG A 605 10.15 12.16 -17.52
N TRP A 606 9.50 13.26 -17.17
CA TRP A 606 8.38 13.86 -17.90
C TRP A 606 8.30 15.36 -17.61
N GLU A 607 7.54 16.07 -18.43
CA GLU A 607 7.21 17.48 -18.22
C GLU A 607 5.84 17.56 -17.52
N PRO A 608 5.73 18.15 -16.31
CA PRO A 608 4.45 18.21 -15.59
C PRO A 608 3.42 19.08 -16.32
N GLU A 609 2.21 18.56 -16.52
CA GLU A 609 1.10 19.31 -17.09
C GLU A 609 0.38 20.14 -16.00
N PRO A 610 0.29 21.49 -16.13
CA PRO A 610 -0.30 22.35 -15.10
C PRO A 610 -1.75 22.01 -14.74
N ALA A 611 -2.55 21.63 -15.74
CA ALA A 611 -3.95 21.25 -15.51
C ALA A 611 -4.10 19.98 -14.64
N VAL A 612 -3.14 19.05 -14.75
CA VAL A 612 -3.13 17.83 -13.93
C VAL A 612 -2.68 18.15 -12.50
N VAL A 613 -1.70 19.05 -12.34
CA VAL A 613 -1.27 19.52 -11.01
C VAL A 613 -2.43 20.20 -10.28
N ALA A 614 -3.13 21.12 -10.95
CA ALA A 614 -4.31 21.79 -10.38
C ALA A 614 -5.43 20.80 -10.02
N ALA A 615 -5.65 19.77 -10.84
CA ALA A 615 -6.64 18.74 -10.54
C ALA A 615 -6.25 17.85 -9.35
N LEU A 616 -4.95 17.57 -9.15
CA LEU A 616 -4.46 16.85 -7.97
C LEU A 616 -4.62 17.68 -6.70
N GLU A 617 -4.37 18.98 -6.78
CA GLU A 617 -4.62 19.93 -5.67
C GLU A 617 -6.11 20.01 -5.32
N ALA A 618 -7.00 20.14 -6.32
CA ALA A 618 -8.43 20.10 -6.09
C ALA A 618 -8.88 18.78 -5.44
N GLY A 619 -8.39 17.64 -5.97
CA GLY A 619 -8.64 16.33 -5.39
C GLY A 619 -8.14 16.19 -3.95
N PHE A 620 -7.00 16.81 -3.61
CA PHE A 620 -6.43 16.79 -2.26
C PHE A 620 -7.41 17.37 -1.23
N TYR A 621 -8.04 18.51 -1.55
CA TYR A 621 -9.03 19.11 -0.67
C TYR A 621 -10.32 18.29 -0.58
N LEU A 622 -10.77 17.73 -1.71
CA LEU A 622 -11.96 16.86 -1.75
C LEU A 622 -11.78 15.53 -1.01
N ALA A 623 -10.54 15.09 -0.81
CA ALA A 623 -10.23 13.85 -0.11
C ALA A 623 -10.36 13.96 1.41
N PHE A 624 -10.35 15.17 1.98
CA PHE A 624 -10.63 15.34 3.41
C PHE A 624 -12.10 15.09 3.70
N LYS A 625 -12.39 14.61 4.92
CA LYS A 625 -13.78 14.53 5.36
C LYS A 625 -14.31 15.94 5.54
N ASN A 626 -15.29 16.33 4.72
CA ASN A 626 -15.96 17.62 4.82
C ASN A 626 -16.44 17.84 6.27
N CYS A 627 -16.14 19.01 6.84
CA CYS A 627 -16.64 19.44 8.14
C CYS A 627 -17.41 20.74 7.99
N THR A 628 -18.37 20.95 8.88
CA THR A 628 -19.04 22.24 9.03
C THR A 628 -18.07 23.21 9.72
N PRO A 629 -17.85 24.42 9.18
CA PRO A 629 -17.02 25.43 9.82
C PRO A 629 -17.52 25.73 11.23
N THR A 630 -16.60 25.90 12.18
CA THR A 630 -16.94 26.27 13.56
C THR A 630 -17.14 27.77 13.73
N GLY A 631 -16.57 28.59 12.84
CA GLY A 631 -16.65 30.05 12.90
C GLY A 631 -15.82 30.66 14.04
N LYS A 632 -14.97 29.86 14.69
CA LYS A 632 -14.07 30.31 15.77
C LYS A 632 -12.80 30.94 15.20
N ARG A 633 -12.03 31.61 16.06
CA ARG A 633 -10.78 32.28 15.68
C ARG A 633 -9.59 31.34 15.86
N TYR A 634 -9.02 30.87 14.76
CA TYR A 634 -7.90 29.95 14.75
C TYR A 634 -6.55 30.67 14.62
N LEU A 635 -5.55 30.22 15.39
CA LEU A 635 -4.14 30.53 15.17
C LEU A 635 -3.38 29.23 14.87
N LEU A 636 -2.89 29.08 13.64
CA LEU A 636 -2.06 27.93 13.23
C LEU A 636 -0.58 28.29 13.39
N GLY A 637 0.15 27.48 14.15
CA GLY A 637 1.61 27.50 14.22
C GLY A 637 2.19 26.33 13.41
N LEU A 638 2.91 26.63 12.34
CA LEU A 638 3.59 25.64 11.50
C LEU A 638 5.05 25.50 11.94
N ASP A 639 5.42 24.32 12.39
CA ASP A 639 6.80 24.00 12.72
C ASP A 639 7.64 23.85 11.44
N VAL A 640 8.64 24.72 11.30
CA VAL A 640 9.62 24.75 10.20
C VAL A 640 11.03 24.40 10.67
N SER A 641 11.16 23.80 11.86
CA SER A 641 12.42 23.29 12.41
C SER A 641 13.07 22.24 11.51
N GLY A 642 14.35 21.94 11.79
CA GLY A 642 15.15 21.01 11.00
C GLY A 642 14.58 19.60 10.93
N SER A 643 14.03 19.10 12.04
CA SER A 643 13.46 17.76 12.15
C SER A 643 12.27 17.56 11.20
N MET A 644 11.43 18.58 11.03
CA MET A 644 10.30 18.58 10.10
C MET A 644 10.72 18.48 8.61
N GLY A 645 11.95 18.86 8.27
CA GLY A 645 12.48 18.83 6.89
C GLY A 645 13.26 17.56 6.53
N TRP A 646 13.61 16.74 7.51
CA TRP A 646 14.63 15.69 7.34
C TRP A 646 14.10 14.40 6.71
N CYS A 647 13.04 13.82 7.28
CA CYS A 647 12.50 12.55 6.83
C CYS A 647 11.33 12.72 5.85
N LYS A 648 10.92 11.61 5.23
CA LYS A 648 9.67 11.53 4.47
C LYS A 648 8.58 10.98 5.35
N CYS A 649 7.37 11.51 5.21
CA CYS A 649 6.20 10.95 5.86
C CYS A 649 5.99 9.50 5.44
N VAL A 650 5.42 8.69 6.34
CA VAL A 650 5.30 7.26 6.11
C VAL A 650 4.50 6.94 4.86
N GLY A 651 5.05 6.01 4.09
CA GLY A 651 4.47 5.57 2.84
C GLY A 651 4.50 6.62 1.72
N MET A 652 5.22 7.72 1.89
CA MET A 652 5.39 8.76 0.87
C MET A 652 6.84 8.77 0.37
N THR A 653 7.02 9.16 -0.88
CA THR A 653 8.36 9.21 -1.50
C THR A 653 8.89 10.62 -1.64
N SER A 654 8.00 11.61 -1.70
CA SER A 654 8.36 12.99 -2.03
C SER A 654 8.08 13.97 -0.90
N VAL A 655 7.17 13.65 0.02
CA VAL A 655 6.63 14.59 1.03
C VAL A 655 7.34 14.48 2.37
N THR A 656 7.81 15.60 2.93
CA THR A 656 8.35 15.70 4.30
C THR A 656 7.27 16.13 5.31
N PRO A 657 7.47 15.93 6.63
CA PRO A 657 6.58 16.46 7.67
C PRO A 657 6.27 17.95 7.51
N ARG A 658 7.27 18.78 7.17
CA ARG A 658 7.09 20.22 6.90
C ARG A 658 6.14 20.50 5.72
N GLN A 659 6.25 19.70 4.65
CA GLN A 659 5.39 19.86 3.49
C GLN A 659 3.97 19.36 3.80
N ALA A 660 3.85 18.28 4.57
CA ALA A 660 2.56 17.76 5.02
C ALA A 660 1.87 18.73 5.99
N SER A 661 2.60 19.35 6.93
CA SER A 661 2.06 20.34 7.86
C SER A 661 1.54 21.57 7.11
N ALA A 662 2.30 22.09 6.15
CA ALA A 662 1.85 23.19 5.29
C ALA A 662 0.58 22.83 4.50
N ALA A 663 0.48 21.60 4.00
CA ALA A 663 -0.69 21.14 3.27
C ALA A 663 -1.94 20.96 4.16
N VAL A 664 -1.78 20.44 5.37
CA VAL A 664 -2.86 20.30 6.35
C VAL A 664 -3.29 21.67 6.89
N ALA A 665 -2.36 22.62 7.08
CA ALA A 665 -2.70 23.99 7.45
C ALA A 665 -3.63 24.63 6.40
N MET A 666 -3.36 24.41 5.11
CA MET A 666 -4.22 24.90 4.03
C MET A 666 -5.64 24.31 4.04
N SER A 667 -5.84 23.08 4.54
CA SER A 667 -7.19 22.53 4.65
C SER A 667 -7.99 23.22 5.76
N LEU A 668 -7.35 23.60 6.87
CA LEU A 668 -7.96 24.39 7.95
C LEU A 668 -8.22 25.84 7.52
N VAL A 669 -7.27 26.49 6.84
CA VAL A 669 -7.43 27.86 6.29
C VAL A 669 -8.62 27.95 5.33
N ARG A 670 -8.89 26.90 4.55
CA ARG A 670 -10.04 26.86 3.64
C ARG A 670 -11.35 26.46 4.31
N ALA A 671 -11.29 25.77 5.45
CA ALA A 671 -12.47 25.32 6.18
C ALA A 671 -13.03 26.41 7.10
N GLU A 672 -12.19 27.24 7.71
CA GLU A 672 -12.60 28.22 8.71
C GLU A 672 -12.53 29.66 8.17
N PRO A 673 -13.50 30.53 8.54
CA PRO A 673 -13.56 31.90 8.01
C PRO A 673 -12.50 32.82 8.60
N TRP A 674 -11.99 32.53 9.82
CA TRP A 674 -10.96 33.32 10.48
C TRP A 674 -9.81 32.43 10.92
N VAL A 675 -8.70 32.51 10.19
CA VAL A 675 -7.48 31.78 10.48
C VAL A 675 -6.29 32.72 10.33
N LYS A 676 -5.48 32.82 11.38
CA LYS A 676 -4.15 33.42 11.32
C LYS A 676 -3.11 32.31 11.29
N THR A 677 -2.07 32.48 10.50
CA THR A 677 -1.03 31.47 10.31
C THR A 677 0.35 32.06 10.55
N LEU A 678 1.18 31.32 11.27
CA LEU A 678 2.55 31.67 11.63
C LEU A 678 3.43 30.45 11.38
N ALA A 679 4.69 30.68 11.03
CA ALA A 679 5.71 29.64 11.06
C ALA A 679 6.62 29.86 12.28
N PHE A 680 7.09 28.78 12.89
CA PHE A 680 7.97 28.87 14.04
C PHE A 680 9.11 27.85 13.98
N SER A 681 10.23 28.26 14.54
CA SER A 681 11.36 27.39 14.93
C SER A 681 11.84 27.86 16.30
N HIS A 682 13.04 28.45 16.41
CA HIS A 682 13.50 29.16 17.60
C HIS A 682 13.03 30.62 17.60
N ARG A 683 12.45 31.06 16.49
CA ARG A 683 11.86 32.39 16.27
C ARG A 683 10.57 32.25 15.47
N LEU A 684 9.70 33.23 15.62
CA LEU A 684 8.50 33.36 14.80
C LEU A 684 8.83 33.99 13.45
N VAL A 685 8.29 33.41 12.39
CA VAL A 685 8.36 33.92 11.03
C VAL A 685 6.93 34.13 10.54
N PRO A 686 6.58 35.34 10.06
CA PRO A 686 5.29 35.57 9.45
C PRO A 686 5.08 34.64 8.25
N MET A 687 3.99 33.90 8.26
CA MET A 687 3.58 33.03 7.15
C MET A 687 2.08 33.16 6.97
N GLU A 688 1.65 34.31 6.47
CA GLU A 688 0.23 34.57 6.21
C GLU A 688 -0.23 33.72 5.02
N LEU A 689 -1.23 32.88 5.26
CA LEU A 689 -1.84 31.99 4.28
C LEU A 689 -3.26 32.45 4.00
N SER A 690 -3.63 32.46 2.72
CA SER A 690 -4.99 32.75 2.25
C SER A 690 -5.64 31.50 1.67
N ALA A 691 -6.97 31.43 1.72
CA ALA A 691 -7.73 30.37 1.05
C ALA A 691 -7.51 30.34 -0.48
N SER A 692 -7.09 31.46 -1.08
CA SER A 692 -6.74 31.57 -2.50
C SER A 692 -5.34 31.07 -2.84
N ASP A 693 -4.48 30.83 -1.86
CA ASP A 693 -3.10 30.42 -2.09
C ASP A 693 -3.05 29.05 -2.75
N ARG A 694 -2.12 28.91 -3.70
CA ARG A 694 -1.85 27.64 -4.38
C ARG A 694 -1.00 26.78 -3.47
N LEU A 695 -1.40 25.54 -3.26
CA LEU A 695 -0.75 24.61 -2.34
C LEU A 695 0.75 24.45 -2.62
N GLU A 696 1.13 24.47 -3.89
CA GLU A 696 2.51 24.32 -4.31
C GLU A 696 3.41 25.49 -3.86
N GLU A 697 2.89 26.72 -3.92
CA GLU A 697 3.60 27.94 -3.49
C GLU A 697 3.73 27.95 -1.96
N VAL A 698 2.71 27.48 -1.25
CA VAL A 698 2.73 27.35 0.21
C VAL A 698 3.79 26.34 0.66
N ILE A 699 3.90 25.21 -0.03
CA ILE A 699 4.93 24.19 0.22
C ILE A 699 6.34 24.75 -0.03
N ASP A 700 6.52 25.51 -1.11
CA ASP A 700 7.82 26.10 -1.46
C ASP A 700 8.19 27.21 -0.46
N ARG A 701 7.24 28.05 -0.05
CA ARG A 701 7.41 29.05 1.03
C ARG A 701 7.83 28.39 2.34
N ALA A 702 7.13 27.35 2.79
CA ALA A 702 7.48 26.61 4.01
C ALA A 702 8.90 26.02 3.94
N SER A 703 9.26 25.48 2.77
CA SER A 703 10.55 24.83 2.56
C SER A 703 11.72 25.83 2.53
N ALA A 704 11.47 27.08 2.10
CA ALA A 704 12.47 28.14 2.01
C ALA A 704 12.82 28.79 3.36
N ILE A 705 11.98 28.64 4.39
CA ILE A 705 12.23 29.26 5.70
C ILE A 705 13.45 28.59 6.36
N PRO A 706 14.46 29.36 6.81
CA PRO A 706 15.64 28.83 7.49
C PRO A 706 15.28 28.04 8.75
N MET A 707 16.00 26.93 8.93
CA MET A 707 15.77 26.00 10.03
C MET A 707 16.37 26.52 11.34
N GLY A 708 15.80 26.08 12.48
CA GLY A 708 16.25 26.44 13.82
C GLY A 708 15.84 25.41 14.86
N GLY A 709 16.07 25.73 16.15
CA GLY A 709 15.54 24.95 17.28
C GLY A 709 14.01 24.94 17.29
N THR A 710 13.40 24.19 18.20
CA THR A 710 11.93 24.03 18.23
C THR A 710 11.38 24.58 19.54
N ASP A 711 10.57 25.64 19.45
CA ASP A 711 9.81 26.20 20.56
C ASP A 711 8.31 26.27 20.21
N CYS A 712 7.56 25.28 20.70
CA CYS A 712 6.12 25.17 20.49
C CYS A 712 5.29 26.13 21.36
N ALA A 713 5.90 26.88 22.29
CA ALA A 713 5.20 27.88 23.11
C ALA A 713 4.96 29.20 22.35
N LEU A 714 5.77 29.47 21.32
CA LEU A 714 5.78 30.75 20.60
C LEU A 714 4.42 31.21 20.05
N PRO A 715 3.56 30.36 19.47
CA PRO A 715 2.26 30.82 18.97
C PRO A 715 1.36 31.43 20.06
N MET A 716 1.34 30.83 21.25
CA MET A 716 0.56 31.32 22.39
C MET A 716 1.19 32.59 22.98
N LEU A 717 2.51 32.62 23.13
CA LEU A 717 3.23 33.79 23.63
C LEU A 717 3.06 35.00 22.70
N HIS A 718 3.06 34.80 21.38
CA HIS A 718 2.80 35.85 20.41
C HIS A 718 1.38 36.41 20.50
N ALA A 719 0.39 35.52 20.64
CA ALA A 719 -0.99 35.93 20.81
C ALA A 719 -1.17 36.76 22.10
N LEU A 720 -0.46 36.41 23.16
CA LEU A 720 -0.44 37.17 24.41
C LEU A 720 0.22 38.55 24.24
N GLU A 721 1.43 38.60 23.66
CA GLU A 721 2.17 39.85 23.44
C GLU A 721 1.38 40.85 22.59
N LYS A 722 0.73 40.36 21.51
CA LYS A 722 -0.07 41.18 20.59
C LYS A 722 -1.52 41.36 21.04
N ARG A 723 -1.92 40.78 22.18
CA ARG A 723 -3.31 40.74 22.67
C ARG A 723 -4.31 40.32 21.59
N LEU A 724 -3.95 39.29 20.81
CA LEU A 724 -4.82 38.71 19.79
C LEU A 724 -5.84 37.79 20.44
N PRO A 725 -7.14 37.99 20.20
CA PRO A 725 -8.15 37.11 20.78
C PRO A 725 -8.34 35.89 19.86
N VAL A 726 -7.98 34.72 20.38
CA VAL A 726 -7.84 33.44 19.67
C VAL A 726 -8.56 32.39 20.48
N ASP A 727 -9.49 31.68 19.86
CA ASP A 727 -10.27 30.64 20.51
C ASP A 727 -9.58 29.27 20.41
N VAL A 728 -8.82 29.05 19.33
CA VAL A 728 -8.19 27.75 19.04
C VAL A 728 -6.77 27.95 18.53
N PHE A 729 -5.80 27.39 19.25
CA PHE A 729 -4.43 27.23 18.79
C PHE A 729 -4.25 25.86 18.14
N VAL A 730 -3.65 25.80 16.96
CA VAL A 730 -3.30 24.53 16.31
C VAL A 730 -1.81 24.53 16.03
N VAL A 731 -1.06 23.65 16.69
CA VAL A 731 0.39 23.52 16.53
C VAL A 731 0.69 22.28 15.71
N LEU A 732 1.33 22.46 14.55
CA LEU A 732 1.70 21.38 13.63
C LEU A 732 3.19 21.08 13.78
N THR A 733 3.54 19.98 14.45
CA THR A 733 4.93 19.68 14.88
C THR A 733 5.19 18.17 14.94
N ASP A 734 6.42 17.76 15.24
CA ASP A 734 6.83 16.41 15.59
C ASP A 734 6.89 16.15 17.12
N ASN A 735 6.45 17.12 17.92
CA ASN A 735 6.40 17.11 19.40
C ASN A 735 7.76 17.17 20.10
N GLU A 736 8.80 17.62 19.40
CA GLU A 736 10.18 17.63 19.88
C GLU A 736 10.60 19.05 20.34
N THR A 737 9.83 19.65 21.25
CA THR A 737 10.12 20.98 21.82
C THR A 737 11.23 20.91 22.87
N TRP A 738 12.17 21.86 22.86
CA TRP A 738 13.25 21.91 23.85
C TRP A 738 13.84 23.31 24.09
N TYR A 739 13.60 24.27 23.18
CA TYR A 739 14.34 25.53 23.15
C TYR A 739 13.73 26.64 24.03
N GLY A 740 12.41 26.60 24.25
CA GLY A 740 11.69 27.71 24.88
C GLY A 740 11.95 27.87 26.38
N SER A 741 11.80 29.10 26.86
CA SER A 741 11.86 29.45 28.29
C SER A 741 10.59 29.07 29.07
N THR A 742 9.54 28.67 28.37
CA THR A 742 8.22 28.36 28.93
C THR A 742 7.64 27.15 28.22
N HIS A 743 6.96 26.27 28.96
CA HIS A 743 6.25 25.13 28.39
C HIS A 743 5.00 25.55 27.59
N PRO A 744 4.63 24.85 26.50
CA PRO A 744 3.44 25.17 25.71
C PRO A 744 2.13 25.12 26.51
N SER A 745 2.00 24.17 27.44
CA SER A 745 0.86 24.08 28.36
C SER A 745 0.74 25.33 29.24
N GLU A 746 1.87 25.85 29.73
CA GLU A 746 1.94 27.05 30.55
C GLU A 746 1.65 28.31 29.77
N ALA A 747 2.16 28.41 28.55
CA ALA A 747 1.84 29.50 27.65
C ALA A 747 0.32 29.58 27.38
N LEU A 748 -0.36 28.44 27.23
CA LEU A 748 -1.82 28.41 27.09
C LEU A 748 -2.53 28.79 28.39
N ARG A 749 -2.11 28.28 29.55
CA ARG A 749 -2.69 28.64 30.86
C ARG A 749 -2.61 30.15 31.11
N ARG A 750 -1.45 30.75 30.83
CA ARG A 750 -1.24 32.21 30.92
C ARG A 750 -2.12 32.96 29.95
N TYR A 751 -2.20 32.51 28.69
CA TYR A 751 -3.08 33.11 27.70
C TYR A 751 -4.54 33.14 28.17
N ARG A 752 -5.07 32.03 28.69
CA ARG A 752 -6.44 31.94 29.22
C ARG A 752 -6.68 32.94 30.36
N ALA A 753 -5.72 33.04 31.29
CA ALA A 753 -5.83 33.90 32.46
C ALA A 753 -5.73 35.40 32.09
N GLU A 754 -4.72 35.80 31.31
CA GLU A 754 -4.44 37.20 31.01
C GLU A 754 -5.37 37.80 29.95
N MET A 755 -5.85 36.99 29.00
CA MET A 755 -6.80 37.44 27.97
C MET A 755 -8.26 37.29 28.39
N GLY A 756 -8.55 36.67 29.55
CA GLY A 756 -9.91 36.40 30.00
C GLY A 756 -10.66 35.41 29.10
N MET A 757 -9.94 34.44 28.52
CA MET A 757 -10.48 33.47 27.56
C MET A 757 -10.31 32.04 28.09
N PRO A 758 -11.10 31.61 29.11
CA PRO A 758 -10.94 30.29 29.74
C PRO A 758 -11.17 29.13 28.77
N ASP A 759 -12.02 29.33 27.76
CA ASP A 759 -12.37 28.31 26.76
C ASP A 759 -11.35 28.20 25.61
N ALA A 760 -10.22 28.90 25.64
CA ALA A 760 -9.21 28.80 24.59
C ALA A 760 -8.63 27.37 24.55
N LYS A 761 -8.63 26.75 23.37
CA LYS A 761 -8.21 25.35 23.19
C LYS A 761 -6.87 25.24 22.46
N LEU A 762 -6.13 24.17 22.70
CA LEU A 762 -4.91 23.81 21.98
C LEU A 762 -5.10 22.46 21.29
N VAL A 763 -4.82 22.40 20.00
CA VAL A 763 -4.76 21.16 19.23
C VAL A 763 -3.34 20.96 18.72
N VAL A 764 -2.78 19.78 18.99
CA VAL A 764 -1.45 19.39 18.56
C VAL A 764 -1.61 18.39 17.42
N LEU A 765 -1.11 18.74 16.23
CA LEU A 765 -1.07 17.85 15.08
C LEU A 765 0.33 17.25 14.97
N ALA A 766 0.46 16.00 15.42
CA ALA A 766 1.72 15.27 15.45
C ALA A 766 2.03 14.65 14.08
N PHE A 767 3.17 15.01 13.48
CA PHE A 767 3.66 14.41 12.22
C PHE A 767 4.73 13.33 12.44
N SER A 768 5.10 13.09 13.69
CA SER A 768 6.02 12.04 14.11
C SER A 768 5.31 10.99 14.96
N SER A 769 5.78 9.76 14.83
CA SER A 769 5.25 8.57 15.47
C SER A 769 5.90 8.36 16.86
N THR A 770 6.22 9.44 17.58
CA THR A 770 6.81 9.36 18.93
C THR A 770 5.72 9.13 19.98
N GLY A 771 6.13 8.69 21.17
CA GLY A 771 5.24 8.50 22.34
C GLY A 771 4.99 9.79 23.14
N PHE A 772 5.31 10.95 22.57
CA PHE A 772 5.34 12.23 23.28
C PHE A 772 4.30 13.21 22.77
N SER A 773 3.74 14.05 23.63
CA SER A 773 2.86 15.16 23.27
C SER A 773 3.19 16.40 24.08
N ILE A 774 3.03 17.56 23.46
CA ILE A 774 3.07 18.85 24.17
C ILE A 774 1.72 19.20 24.81
N ALA A 775 0.65 18.46 24.49
CA ALA A 775 -0.66 18.59 25.12
C ALA A 775 -0.64 17.91 26.50
N ASP A 776 -1.09 18.62 27.53
CA ASP A 776 -1.26 18.07 28.88
C ASP A 776 -2.46 17.11 28.89
N PRO A 777 -2.28 15.82 29.22
CA PRO A 777 -3.38 14.84 29.27
C PRO A 777 -4.45 15.16 30.31
N THR A 778 -4.14 16.00 31.30
CA THR A 778 -5.07 16.39 32.37
C THR A 778 -5.93 17.60 32.00
N ASP A 779 -5.60 18.32 30.91
CA ASP A 779 -6.33 19.50 30.45
C ASP A 779 -7.33 19.12 29.34
N PRO A 780 -8.66 19.17 29.59
CA PRO A 780 -9.67 18.82 28.58
C PRO A 780 -9.74 19.83 27.42
N GLY A 781 -9.12 21.01 27.56
CA GLY A 781 -8.96 21.99 26.51
C GLY A 781 -7.72 21.78 25.63
N MET A 782 -6.97 20.69 25.82
CA MET A 782 -5.88 20.27 24.93
C MET A 782 -6.18 18.94 24.25
N LEU A 783 -5.89 18.84 22.94
CA LEU A 783 -6.11 17.63 22.15
C LEU A 783 -4.87 17.27 21.34
N ASP A 784 -4.53 15.98 21.31
CA ASP A 784 -3.51 15.42 20.44
C ASP A 784 -4.12 14.63 19.28
N VAL A 785 -3.65 14.90 18.05
CA VAL A 785 -4.13 14.24 16.83
C VAL A 785 -2.96 13.90 15.91
N ALA A 786 -3.01 12.73 15.27
CA ALA A 786 -2.08 12.39 14.20
C ALA A 786 -2.31 13.29 12.97
N GLY A 787 -1.30 14.08 12.58
CA GLY A 787 -1.40 15.10 11.54
C GLY A 787 -1.67 14.57 10.12
N LEU A 788 -1.43 13.27 9.87
CA LEU A 788 -1.73 12.64 8.58
C LEU A 788 -3.12 11.98 8.52
N ASP A 789 -3.98 12.16 9.54
CA ASP A 789 -5.33 11.61 9.52
C ASP A 789 -6.24 12.37 8.54
N SER A 790 -6.94 11.65 7.65
CA SER A 790 -7.91 12.27 6.74
C SER A 790 -9.10 12.91 7.45
N ALA A 791 -9.33 12.58 8.73
CA ALA A 791 -10.37 13.13 9.58
C ALA A 791 -9.95 14.39 10.37
N VAL A 792 -8.71 14.90 10.22
CA VAL A 792 -8.22 16.07 11.00
C VAL A 792 -9.22 17.24 11.01
N PRO A 793 -9.75 17.75 9.87
CA PRO A 793 -10.66 18.89 9.91
C PRO A 793 -11.93 18.62 10.73
N LYS A 794 -12.46 17.40 10.66
CA LYS A 794 -13.64 16.99 11.44
C LYS A 794 -13.31 16.85 12.92
N LEU A 795 -12.20 16.21 13.28
CA LEU A 795 -11.77 16.03 14.67
C LEU A 795 -11.53 17.37 15.36
N VAL A 796 -10.85 18.29 14.67
CA VAL A 796 -10.63 19.66 15.15
C VAL A 796 -11.98 20.37 15.35
N ALA A 797 -12.89 20.31 14.38
CA ALA A 797 -14.18 20.97 14.48
C ALA A 797 -15.06 20.41 15.62
N ASP A 798 -15.07 19.09 15.79
CA ASP A 798 -15.80 18.41 16.87
C ASP A 798 -15.26 18.78 18.25
N PHE A 799 -13.92 18.79 18.40
CA PHE A 799 -13.28 19.17 19.65
C PHE A 799 -13.55 20.64 20.02
N VAL A 800 -13.40 21.52 19.04
CA VAL A 800 -13.65 22.96 19.23
C VAL A 800 -15.10 23.21 19.62
N SER A 801 -16.03 22.47 19.02
CA SER A 801 -17.46 22.56 19.32
C SER A 801 -17.90 21.81 20.59
N GLY A 802 -17.01 21.08 21.28
CA GLY A 802 -17.33 20.32 22.50
C GLY A 802 -18.11 19.02 22.26
N ARG A 803 -17.96 18.41 21.07
CA ARG A 803 -18.58 17.11 20.71
C ARG A 803 -17.65 15.91 20.97
N LEU A 804 -16.45 16.14 21.50
CA LEU A 804 -15.43 15.13 21.80
C LEU A 804 -15.11 15.09 23.29
#